data_AF-A0AAD8FG63-F1
#
_entry.id   AF-A0AAD8FG63-F1
#
_cell.length_a   1.000
_cell.length_b   1.000
_cell.length_c   1.000
_cell.angle_alpha   90.00
_cell.angle_beta   90.00
_cell.angle_gamma   90.00
#
_symmetry.space_group_name_H-M   'P 1'
#
loop_
_entity.id
_entity.type
_entity.pdbx_description
1 polymer ?
#
loop_
_entity_poly.entity_id
_entity_poly.type
_entity_poly.pdbx_seq_one_letter_code
_entity_poly.pdbx_strand_id
1 'polypeptide(L)'
;MLKSNETINKTEQVEWKQQDLDLVAETLDIKYQVEDNLSGGRALFSASITLKNRCPVVLSSAGDGCKHWTIYFSHLRMVEPNYLPADSCVNLEYAGVSLSHLNGTIFKLSPLKMFNPLKEGDSLTFKFNAQHYSAARSDVLPNWYLHVEGMEPRIIKSTEGEALDFVGPYDTPMKYKRFDYILPSGKQRYDVYQPFSPEVRFSRYPEINIEPCHLKTVIPTPFLTESKGSGLVNIYEGGWRLSSSKEFTNEVKYLSDRLNIPISNHLMKDEENETGKVIALKKCHLKSVINETLDSEAYELDVDSSSQHIQITARTSSGIFYGAQTLLSLCATTTYKAEGIVMDCRIRDAPRYAYRGMHVDVARNMHSKEDIFSILDVMALYKMNKFHFHLTDDEGWRLEIPGLEELTEVGSKRGHDPNEDTCLLPLLGSGPFPTGLGCGYYTVDDYKDILRYAEARHIEVIPEIDMPGHSHAAVRAMRVRYNKLMAEQKTTEAEQYLLTDPNETSNHQALSVQMLAENSMNPGLESTFTFIDKVIKELVEMHKDIQPLKVFHLGGDEVAYEAWDDSPACLALVESKKISSKEDLMEYFVSRVAELVHKHGLELGVWQDGIIVKNKDPFKLSIFPNSKVLVHFWRNVWETGQAFDAHKLANEGYKVIFIITFINTFSAGLLSRSNFPSTVECGVTLPE
;
A
#
# COMPACT_ATOMS: atom_id res chain seq x y z
N MET A 1 76.57 1.72 23.50
CA MET A 1 75.16 1.76 23.94
C MET A 1 74.33 2.11 22.71
N LEU A 2 74.07 1.15 21.83
CA LEU A 2 72.84 0.33 21.76
C LEU A 2 71.56 1.17 21.56
N LYS A 3 71.26 1.38 20.26
CA LYS A 3 69.96 1.33 19.57
C LYS A 3 68.70 1.52 20.43
N SER A 4 68.05 2.67 20.29
CA SER A 4 66.60 2.80 20.49
C SER A 4 65.89 2.36 19.21
N ASN A 5 65.40 1.13 19.19
CA ASN A 5 64.53 0.63 18.12
C ASN A 5 63.21 1.39 18.15
N GLU A 6 62.90 2.02 17.02
CA GLU A 6 61.55 2.32 16.57
C GLU A 6 60.67 1.07 16.75
N THR A 7 59.64 1.18 17.58
CA THR A 7 58.50 0.28 17.51
C THR A 7 57.33 1.13 17.02
N ILE A 8 57.33 1.40 15.71
CA ILE A 8 56.09 1.76 15.02
C ILE A 8 55.21 0.52 15.16
N ASN A 9 54.17 0.62 15.98
CA ASN A 9 53.07 -0.35 16.00
C ASN A 9 52.54 -0.43 14.56
N LYS A 10 52.97 -1.46 13.83
CA LYS A 10 52.24 -1.96 12.67
C LYS A 10 50.89 -2.38 13.21
N THR A 11 49.88 -1.53 13.01
CA THR A 11 48.47 -1.92 13.09
C THR A 11 48.35 -3.20 12.27
N GLU A 12 48.04 -4.33 12.91
CA GLU A 12 47.76 -5.58 12.21
C GLU A 12 46.68 -5.28 11.17
N GLN A 13 47.07 -5.28 9.90
CA GLN A 13 46.14 -5.16 8.78
C GLN A 13 45.30 -6.43 8.76
N VAL A 14 44.07 -6.35 9.27
CA VAL A 14 43.12 -7.45 9.23
C VAL A 14 42.53 -7.48 7.82
N GLU A 15 43.06 -8.37 6.97
CA GLU A 15 42.39 -8.76 5.75
C GLU A 15 41.16 -9.60 6.12
N TRP A 16 39.96 -9.04 5.95
CA TRP A 16 38.71 -9.73 6.27
C TRP A 16 38.57 -11.00 5.41
N LYS A 17 38.02 -12.06 5.99
CA LYS A 17 37.50 -13.23 5.28
C LYS A 17 35.99 -13.31 5.49
N GLN A 18 35.30 -14.08 4.63
CA GLN A 18 33.85 -14.30 4.78
C GLN A 18 33.50 -14.83 6.18
N GLN A 19 34.32 -15.72 6.76
CA GLN A 19 34.11 -16.25 8.11
C GLN A 19 34.16 -15.16 9.19
N ASP A 20 35.00 -14.13 9.01
CA ASP A 20 35.06 -13.00 9.94
C ASP A 20 33.79 -12.17 9.84
N LEU A 21 33.32 -11.91 8.61
CA LEU A 21 32.06 -11.20 8.34
C LEU A 21 30.86 -11.96 8.93
N ASP A 22 30.79 -13.27 8.71
CA ASP A 22 29.74 -14.14 9.23
C ASP A 22 29.69 -14.09 10.76
N LEU A 23 30.86 -14.17 11.42
CA LEU A 23 30.94 -14.13 12.88
C LEU A 23 30.58 -12.75 13.45
N VAL A 24 31.04 -11.67 12.81
CA VAL A 24 30.65 -10.30 13.19
C VAL A 24 29.15 -10.12 13.04
N ALA A 25 28.56 -10.51 11.92
CA ALA A 25 27.12 -10.37 11.69
C ALA A 25 26.28 -11.15 12.71
N GLU A 26 26.74 -12.33 13.15
CA GLU A 26 26.07 -13.15 14.16
C GLU A 26 26.13 -12.53 15.57
N THR A 27 27.18 -11.76 15.88
CA THR A 27 27.48 -11.36 17.27
C THR A 27 27.46 -9.85 17.54
N LEU A 28 27.60 -9.00 16.51
CA LEU A 28 27.52 -7.56 16.63
C LEU A 28 26.15 -7.15 17.16
N ASP A 29 26.14 -6.45 18.29
CA ASP A 29 24.92 -6.01 18.95
C ASP A 29 24.67 -4.53 18.63
N ILE A 30 23.63 -4.28 17.84
CA ILE A 30 23.19 -2.94 17.49
C ILE A 30 22.05 -2.52 18.43
N LYS A 31 22.08 -1.27 18.87
CA LYS A 31 20.91 -0.60 19.47
C LYS A 31 20.62 0.72 18.76
N TYR A 32 19.35 0.96 18.50
CA TYR A 32 18.81 2.21 17.98
C TYR A 32 17.93 2.87 19.05
N GLN A 33 18.11 4.15 19.32
CA GLN A 33 17.31 4.87 20.31
C GLN A 33 16.92 6.25 19.79
N VAL A 34 15.62 6.55 19.79
CA VAL A 34 15.17 7.95 19.67
C VAL A 34 15.54 8.68 20.95
N GLU A 35 16.23 9.81 20.79
CA GLU A 35 16.73 10.64 21.88
C GLU A 35 15.77 11.80 22.15
N ASP A 36 15.34 12.49 21.08
CA ASP A 36 14.52 13.70 21.20
C ASP A 36 13.79 14.05 19.90
N ASN A 37 12.46 14.04 19.92
CA ASN A 37 11.57 14.51 18.83
C ASN A 37 11.18 15.99 18.92
N LEU A 38 11.47 16.66 20.04
CA LEU A 38 10.86 17.95 20.37
C LEU A 38 11.79 19.13 20.06
N SER A 39 13.08 19.01 20.35
CA SER A 39 14.02 20.13 20.22
C SER A 39 14.15 20.65 18.77
N GLY A 40 13.92 19.80 17.77
CA GLY A 40 13.92 20.20 16.35
C GLY A 40 12.56 20.67 15.82
N GLY A 41 11.57 20.89 16.71
CA GLY A 41 10.23 21.32 16.35
C GLY A 41 9.47 20.26 15.55
N ARG A 42 9.10 20.58 14.29
CA ARG A 42 8.50 19.61 13.34
C ARG A 42 9.47 19.16 12.25
N ALA A 43 10.66 19.74 12.23
CA ALA A 43 11.61 19.58 11.14
C ALA A 43 12.57 18.42 11.39
N LEU A 44 13.01 18.23 12.64
CA LEU A 44 14.07 17.29 12.98
C LEU A 44 13.79 16.58 14.31
N PHE A 45 14.24 15.34 14.39
CA PHE A 45 14.46 14.61 15.65
C PHE A 45 15.89 14.11 15.72
N SER A 46 16.37 13.78 16.92
CA SER A 46 17.67 13.16 17.13
C SER A 46 17.52 11.71 17.60
N ALA A 47 18.44 10.87 17.13
CA ALA A 47 18.54 9.47 17.51
C ALA A 47 20.00 9.08 17.72
N SER A 48 20.22 7.92 18.35
CA SER A 48 21.54 7.35 18.55
C SER A 48 21.61 5.92 18.03
N ILE A 49 22.77 5.55 17.51
CA ILE A 49 23.14 4.18 17.17
C ILE A 49 24.28 3.78 18.10
N THR A 50 24.13 2.62 18.73
CA THR A 50 25.18 1.97 19.50
C THR A 50 25.62 0.69 18.80
N LEU A 51 26.90 0.58 18.52
CA LEU A 51 27.56 -0.64 18.02
C LEU A 51 28.35 -1.25 19.18
N LYS A 52 27.98 -2.44 19.62
CA LYS A 52 28.74 -3.20 20.63
C LYS A 52 29.34 -4.45 19.99
N ASN A 53 30.67 -4.46 19.90
CA ASN A 53 31.38 -5.60 19.34
C ASN A 53 31.43 -6.73 20.38
N ARG A 54 30.77 -7.86 20.11
CA ARG A 54 30.86 -9.08 20.94
C ARG A 54 31.68 -10.18 20.27
N CYS A 55 32.34 -9.85 19.17
CA CYS A 55 33.18 -10.73 18.39
C CYS A 55 34.66 -10.53 18.76
N PRO A 56 35.48 -11.59 18.73
CA PRO A 56 36.94 -11.47 18.78
C PRO A 56 37.54 -10.69 17.58
N VAL A 57 36.82 -10.64 16.45
CA VAL A 57 37.23 -9.87 15.26
C VAL A 57 37.14 -8.37 15.58
N VAL A 58 38.26 -7.67 15.44
CA VAL A 58 38.33 -6.22 15.67
C VAL A 58 37.71 -5.49 14.48
N LEU A 59 36.73 -4.63 14.74
CA LEU A 59 36.21 -3.69 13.73
C LEU A 59 37.17 -2.50 13.67
N SER A 60 37.89 -2.34 12.57
CA SER A 60 38.83 -1.23 12.34
C SER A 60 38.49 -0.47 11.07
N SER A 61 39.03 0.75 10.91
CA SER A 61 39.09 1.36 9.59
C SER A 61 40.12 0.62 8.73
N ALA A 62 39.81 0.45 7.46
CA ALA A 62 40.80 -0.01 6.51
C ALA A 62 41.85 1.11 6.30
N GLY A 63 43.13 0.74 6.32
CA GLY A 63 44.21 1.64 5.88
C GLY A 63 44.17 1.84 4.36
N ASP A 64 45.05 2.70 3.83
CA ASP A 64 45.14 2.95 2.39
C ASP A 64 45.34 1.62 1.61
N GLY A 65 44.28 1.16 0.93
CA GLY A 65 44.28 -0.06 0.09
C GLY A 65 43.52 -1.28 0.63
N CYS A 66 42.75 -1.19 1.73
CA CYS A 66 41.99 -2.32 2.30
C CYS A 66 40.46 -2.18 2.11
N LYS A 67 39.74 -3.30 2.08
CA LYS A 67 38.26 -3.34 1.99
C LYS A 67 37.65 -2.91 3.33
N HIS A 68 36.76 -1.91 3.33
CA HIS A 68 36.08 -1.43 4.53
C HIS A 68 34.84 -2.27 4.83
N TRP A 69 34.53 -2.44 6.12
CA TRP A 69 33.19 -2.88 6.51
C TRP A 69 32.20 -1.73 6.39
N THR A 70 31.00 -2.05 5.92
CA THR A 70 29.90 -1.09 5.79
C THR A 70 28.64 -1.75 6.32
N ILE A 71 27.91 -1.02 7.17
CA ILE A 71 26.58 -1.41 7.63
C ILE A 71 25.56 -0.67 6.77
N TYR A 72 24.67 -1.42 6.15
CA TYR A 72 23.55 -0.91 5.39
C TYR A 72 22.28 -1.03 6.23
N PHE A 73 21.46 0.01 6.23
CA PHE A 73 20.22 0.04 6.99
C PHE A 73 19.16 0.88 6.30
N SER A 74 17.89 0.49 6.47
CA SER A 74 16.77 1.27 5.97
C SER A 74 16.26 2.27 7.02
N HIS A 75 15.94 3.48 6.60
CA HIS A 75 15.39 4.54 7.44
C HIS A 75 14.28 5.28 6.68
N LEU A 76 13.11 5.47 7.32
CA LEU A 76 11.93 6.10 6.70
C LEU A 76 12.04 7.63 6.55
N ARG A 77 13.08 8.22 7.13
CA ARG A 77 13.31 9.68 7.14
C ARG A 77 14.70 9.97 6.62
N MET A 78 14.91 11.12 6.00
CA MET A 78 16.24 11.53 5.60
C MET A 78 17.11 11.70 6.84
N VAL A 79 18.24 10.99 6.88
CA VAL A 79 19.26 11.10 7.92
C VAL A 79 20.18 12.26 7.58
N GLU A 80 20.52 13.08 8.58
CA GLU A 80 21.28 14.33 8.42
C GLU A 80 20.76 15.20 7.25
N PRO A 81 19.46 15.55 7.23
CA PRO A 81 18.79 16.18 6.08
C PRO A 81 19.27 17.61 5.77
N ASN A 82 20.07 18.20 6.65
CA ASN A 82 20.72 19.49 6.37
C ASN A 82 21.94 19.34 5.43
N TYR A 83 22.36 18.10 5.16
CA TYR A 83 23.53 17.77 4.36
C TYR A 83 23.17 16.75 3.26
N LEU A 84 22.46 15.68 3.60
CA LEU A 84 22.00 14.68 2.62
C LEU A 84 20.65 15.09 2.00
N PRO A 85 20.44 14.87 0.69
CA PRO A 85 21.30 14.15 -0.26
C PRO A 85 22.33 15.04 -0.99
N ALA A 86 22.41 16.34 -0.66
CA ALA A 86 23.25 17.29 -1.39
C ALA A 86 24.74 16.92 -1.33
N ASP A 87 25.17 16.35 -0.21
CA ASP A 87 26.51 15.80 -0.03
C ASP A 87 26.56 14.29 -0.29
N SER A 88 27.67 13.81 -0.83
CA SER A 88 27.91 12.35 -1.01
C SER A 88 27.94 11.57 0.31
N CYS A 89 28.30 12.23 1.41
CA CYS A 89 28.33 11.65 2.75
C CYS A 89 28.44 12.74 3.82
N VAL A 90 28.08 12.40 5.06
CA VAL A 90 28.24 13.21 6.26
C VAL A 90 29.22 12.52 7.20
N ASN A 91 30.35 13.18 7.48
CA ASN A 91 31.37 12.66 8.36
C ASN A 91 31.11 13.08 9.81
N LEU A 92 30.82 12.11 10.67
CA LEU A 92 30.75 12.30 12.11
C LEU A 92 32.16 12.05 12.70
N GLU A 93 33.07 13.01 12.48
CA GLU A 93 34.48 12.88 12.86
C GLU A 93 34.69 12.52 14.34
N TYR A 94 33.83 13.05 15.23
CA TYR A 94 33.87 12.78 16.67
C TYR A 94 33.62 11.30 17.01
N ALA A 95 32.93 10.56 16.13
CA ALA A 95 32.67 9.13 16.25
C ALA A 95 33.52 8.29 15.28
N GLY A 96 34.27 8.95 14.39
CA GLY A 96 35.09 8.31 13.37
C GLY A 96 34.26 7.55 12.32
N VAL A 97 33.01 7.92 12.07
CA VAL A 97 32.12 7.25 11.10
C VAL A 97 31.56 8.21 10.07
N SER A 98 31.08 7.68 8.95
CA SER A 98 30.42 8.43 7.88
C SER A 98 29.06 7.82 7.56
N LEU A 99 28.08 8.69 7.28
CA LEU A 99 26.73 8.34 6.87
C LEU A 99 26.50 8.78 5.42
N SER A 100 25.93 7.91 4.59
CA SER A 100 25.55 8.24 3.21
C SER A 100 24.15 7.75 2.90
N HIS A 101 23.40 8.54 2.14
CA HIS A 101 22.16 8.12 1.49
C HIS A 101 22.51 7.46 0.15
N LEU A 102 21.93 6.29 -0.12
CA LEU A 102 22.10 5.61 -1.40
C LEU A 102 20.99 6.05 -2.36
N ASN A 103 19.77 5.64 -2.03
CA ASN A 103 18.54 5.97 -2.74
C ASN A 103 17.36 5.48 -1.87
N GLY A 104 16.23 6.16 -1.94
CA GLY A 104 15.04 5.78 -1.18
C GLY A 104 15.30 5.66 0.31
N THR A 105 14.86 4.55 0.90
CA THR A 105 15.02 4.33 2.33
C THR A 105 16.41 3.79 2.73
N ILE A 106 17.32 3.47 1.82
CA ILE A 106 18.58 2.80 2.18
C ILE A 106 19.75 3.77 2.43
N PHE A 107 20.46 3.55 3.55
CA PHE A 107 21.62 4.32 3.99
C PHE A 107 22.83 3.40 4.25
N LYS A 108 24.04 3.98 4.21
CA LYS A 108 25.30 3.32 4.59
C LYS A 108 25.92 4.00 5.80
N LEU A 109 26.48 3.18 6.69
CA LEU A 109 27.38 3.56 7.77
C LEU A 109 28.75 2.93 7.53
N SER A 110 29.79 3.75 7.40
CA SER A 110 31.17 3.30 7.14
C SER A 110 32.18 3.93 8.10
N PRO A 111 33.28 3.25 8.45
CA PRO A 111 34.35 3.83 9.27
C PRO A 111 35.18 4.85 8.48
N LEU A 112 35.49 5.99 9.10
CA LEU A 112 36.49 6.94 8.62
C LEU A 112 37.91 6.41 8.89
N LYS A 113 38.92 6.96 8.22
CA LYS A 113 40.33 6.59 8.49
C LYS A 113 40.70 6.73 9.98
N MET A 114 40.14 7.73 10.66
CA MET A 114 40.33 8.01 12.09
C MET A 114 39.44 7.18 13.04
N PHE A 115 38.68 6.21 12.53
CA PHE A 115 37.84 5.34 13.35
C PHE A 115 38.67 4.64 14.43
N ASN A 116 38.24 4.77 15.69
CA ASN A 116 38.86 4.05 16.79
C ASN A 116 38.44 2.57 16.74
N PRO A 117 39.36 1.61 16.56
CA PRO A 117 38.99 0.21 16.41
C PRO A 117 38.20 -0.32 17.61
N LEU A 118 37.10 -1.04 17.34
CA LEU A 118 36.28 -1.69 18.37
C LEU A 118 36.75 -3.13 18.56
N LYS A 119 37.39 -3.40 19.68
CA LYS A 119 37.77 -4.75 20.11
C LYS A 119 36.58 -5.46 20.75
N GLU A 120 36.75 -6.74 21.03
CA GLU A 120 35.75 -7.51 21.77
C GLU A 120 35.39 -6.82 23.09
N GLY A 121 34.09 -6.59 23.32
CA GLY A 121 33.55 -5.91 24.49
C GLY A 121 33.44 -4.40 24.35
N ASP A 122 34.15 -3.77 23.40
CA ASP A 122 34.08 -2.33 23.17
C ASP A 122 32.70 -1.92 22.61
N SER A 123 32.35 -0.65 22.81
CA SER A 123 31.11 -0.07 22.29
C SER A 123 31.34 1.34 21.77
N LEU A 124 30.69 1.67 20.66
CA LEU A 124 30.61 3.01 20.10
C LEU A 124 29.16 3.47 20.07
N THR A 125 28.86 4.61 20.67
CA THR A 125 27.57 5.28 20.54
C THR A 125 27.77 6.64 19.89
N PHE A 126 26.99 6.92 18.85
CA PHE A 126 26.99 8.23 18.19
C PHE A 126 25.55 8.69 17.93
N LYS A 127 25.39 10.02 17.80
CA LYS A 127 24.09 10.66 17.59
C LYS A 127 24.00 11.22 16.17
N PHE A 128 22.79 11.23 15.63
CA PHE A 128 22.50 11.86 14.35
C PHE A 128 21.12 12.51 14.40
N ASN A 129 20.89 13.46 13.48
CA ASN A 129 19.58 14.06 13.26
C ASN A 129 18.87 13.41 12.08
N ALA A 130 17.55 13.31 12.13
CA ALA A 130 16.76 12.87 11.00
C ALA A 130 15.49 13.72 10.85
N GLN A 131 14.93 13.71 9.64
CA GLN A 131 13.79 14.55 9.28
C GLN A 131 12.52 14.18 10.06
N HIS A 132 11.73 15.21 10.38
CA HIS A 132 10.44 15.13 11.06
C HIS A 132 10.52 14.60 12.50
N TYR A 133 9.99 13.40 12.72
CA TYR A 133 9.87 12.74 14.01
C TYR A 133 9.82 11.22 13.80
N SER A 134 10.16 10.48 14.85
CA SER A 134 9.88 9.05 14.97
C SER A 134 9.08 8.84 16.25
N ALA A 135 7.84 8.38 16.13
CA ALA A 135 6.89 8.30 17.24
C ALA A 135 6.47 6.86 17.59
N ALA A 136 6.88 5.88 16.78
CA ALA A 136 6.64 4.47 17.03
C ALA A 136 7.89 3.63 16.77
N ARG A 137 8.04 2.52 17.50
CA ARG A 137 9.14 1.55 17.29
C ARG A 137 9.18 1.05 15.84
N SER A 138 8.01 0.89 15.21
CA SER A 138 7.85 0.47 13.82
C SER A 138 8.35 1.48 12.78
N ASP A 139 8.72 2.70 13.19
CA ASP A 139 9.39 3.65 12.28
C ASP A 139 10.84 3.24 11.97
N VAL A 140 11.39 2.31 12.75
CA VAL A 140 12.73 1.75 12.57
C VAL A 140 12.62 0.40 11.89
N LEU A 141 13.25 0.27 10.72
CA LEU A 141 13.15 -0.92 9.88
C LEU A 141 14.19 -1.97 10.28
N PRO A 142 13.83 -3.28 10.23
CA PRO A 142 14.71 -4.38 10.62
C PRO A 142 15.71 -4.74 9.51
N ASN A 143 16.46 -5.83 9.73
CA ASN A 143 17.34 -6.49 8.78
C ASN A 143 18.49 -5.61 8.26
N TRP A 144 19.14 -4.90 9.18
CA TRP A 144 20.39 -4.19 8.87
C TRP A 144 21.45 -5.23 8.53
N TYR A 145 22.32 -4.93 7.58
CA TYR A 145 23.27 -5.91 7.08
C TYR A 145 24.68 -5.36 6.92
N LEU A 146 25.65 -6.25 7.11
CA LEU A 146 27.07 -5.99 6.97
C LEU A 146 27.53 -6.43 5.59
N HIS A 147 28.35 -5.61 4.94
CA HIS A 147 29.02 -5.94 3.69
C HIS A 147 30.46 -5.43 3.71
N VAL A 148 31.35 -6.21 3.11
CA VAL A 148 32.74 -5.86 2.81
C VAL A 148 32.94 -6.16 1.33
N GLU A 149 33.50 -5.22 0.58
CA GLU A 149 33.62 -5.33 -0.88
C GLU A 149 34.18 -6.70 -1.32
N GLY A 150 33.53 -7.36 -2.28
CA GLY A 150 33.92 -8.69 -2.77
C GLY A 150 33.68 -9.84 -1.77
N MET A 151 32.77 -9.66 -0.82
CA MET A 151 32.23 -10.71 0.05
C MET A 151 30.71 -10.72 -0.04
N GLU A 152 30.10 -11.83 0.34
CA GLU A 152 28.64 -11.92 0.43
C GLU A 152 28.14 -11.19 1.69
N PRO A 153 27.09 -10.35 1.58
CA PRO A 153 26.53 -9.63 2.71
C PRO A 153 25.88 -10.58 3.73
N ARG A 154 25.74 -10.11 4.97
CA ARG A 154 25.04 -10.84 6.05
C ARG A 154 24.16 -9.91 6.86
N ILE A 155 22.94 -10.36 7.16
CA ILE A 155 22.06 -9.68 8.11
C ILE A 155 22.71 -9.72 9.49
N ILE A 156 22.70 -8.59 10.19
CA ILE A 156 23.20 -8.47 11.55
C ILE A 156 22.12 -9.01 12.49
N LYS A 157 22.45 -10.10 13.19
CA LYS A 157 21.48 -10.93 13.92
C LYS A 157 20.65 -10.15 14.93
N SER A 158 21.23 -9.17 15.60
CA SER A 158 20.52 -8.34 16.59
C SER A 158 19.38 -7.50 15.99
N THR A 159 19.39 -7.28 14.67
CA THR A 159 18.41 -6.45 13.94
C THR A 159 17.42 -7.27 13.11
N GLU A 160 17.55 -8.60 13.12
CA GLU A 160 16.76 -9.49 12.28
C GLU A 160 15.30 -9.59 12.77
N GLY A 161 14.37 -9.45 11.83
CA GLY A 161 12.95 -9.71 12.04
C GLY A 161 12.16 -8.63 12.81
N GLU A 162 10.86 -8.89 12.97
CA GLU A 162 9.85 -7.91 13.38
C GLU A 162 9.75 -7.67 14.89
N ALA A 163 10.57 -8.34 15.72
CA ALA A 163 10.57 -8.12 17.17
C ALA A 163 11.08 -6.73 17.56
N LEU A 164 11.96 -6.16 16.73
CA LEU A 164 12.58 -4.84 16.89
C LEU A 164 13.28 -4.68 18.26
N ASP A 165 13.84 -5.76 18.83
CA ASP A 165 14.50 -5.75 20.16
C ASP A 165 15.74 -4.84 20.23
N PHE A 166 16.30 -4.50 19.08
CA PHE A 166 17.37 -3.49 18.97
C PHE A 166 16.86 -2.05 19.12
N VAL A 167 15.55 -1.81 18.99
CA VAL A 167 14.93 -0.49 19.08
C VAL A 167 14.54 -0.21 20.53
N GLY A 168 15.11 0.85 21.09
CA GLY A 168 14.87 1.30 22.44
C GLY A 168 13.43 1.75 22.72
N PRO A 169 13.06 1.92 24.00
CA PRO A 169 11.69 2.25 24.39
C PRO A 169 11.31 3.69 24.05
N TYR A 170 10.00 3.89 23.84
CA TYR A 170 9.33 5.17 23.63
C TYR A 170 8.60 5.57 24.93
N ASP A 171 9.38 5.68 26.01
CA ASP A 171 8.92 5.72 27.40
C ASP A 171 8.80 7.13 27.99
N THR A 172 9.29 8.15 27.30
CA THR A 172 9.22 9.55 27.73
C THR A 172 8.53 10.43 26.69
N PRO A 173 7.90 11.55 27.09
CA PRO A 173 7.29 12.49 26.14
C PRO A 173 8.21 12.92 25.00
N MET A 174 9.50 13.11 25.28
CA MET A 174 10.50 13.48 24.27
C MET A 174 10.67 12.42 23.18
N LYS A 175 10.37 11.15 23.47
CA LYS A 175 10.55 10.03 22.54
C LYS A 175 9.28 9.62 21.80
N TYR A 176 8.09 9.85 22.36
CA TYR A 176 6.83 9.46 21.70
C TYR A 176 6.00 10.63 21.15
N LYS A 177 6.24 11.87 21.57
CA LYS A 177 5.51 13.04 21.04
C LYS A 177 6.13 13.52 19.74
N ARG A 178 5.30 13.99 18.81
CA ARG A 178 5.75 14.40 17.47
C ARG A 178 6.23 15.85 17.38
N PHE A 179 5.74 16.73 18.26
CA PHE A 179 6.10 18.15 18.25
C PHE A 179 5.67 18.86 19.55
N ASP A 180 6.44 19.86 19.94
CA ASP A 180 6.10 20.89 20.94
C ASP A 180 6.89 22.17 20.63
N TYR A 181 6.23 23.19 20.07
CA TYR A 181 6.89 24.42 19.62
C TYR A 181 5.94 25.63 19.65
N ILE A 182 6.51 26.83 19.64
CA ILE A 182 5.77 28.10 19.61
C ILE A 182 5.75 28.63 18.18
N LEU A 183 4.56 28.99 17.69
CA LEU A 183 4.40 29.62 16.38
C LEU A 183 4.92 31.07 16.40
N PRO A 184 5.22 31.67 15.23
CA PRO A 184 5.56 33.09 15.14
C PRO A 184 4.52 34.02 15.76
N SER A 185 3.26 33.60 15.85
CA SER A 185 2.18 34.31 16.53
C SER A 185 2.22 34.24 18.06
N GLY A 186 3.20 33.56 18.65
CA GLY A 186 3.30 33.31 20.09
C GLY A 186 2.40 32.16 20.61
N LYS A 187 1.59 31.55 19.74
CA LYS A 187 0.71 30.43 20.13
C LYS A 187 1.49 29.12 20.19
N GLN A 188 1.40 28.42 21.32
CA GLN A 188 1.98 27.09 21.47
C GLN A 188 1.22 26.05 20.63
N ARG A 189 1.98 25.17 19.97
CA ARG A 189 1.52 23.98 19.27
C ARG A 189 2.22 22.78 19.87
N TYR A 190 1.45 21.87 20.45
CA TYR A 190 1.99 20.68 21.10
C TYR A 190 1.16 19.45 20.76
N ASP A 191 1.81 18.29 20.75
CA ASP A 191 1.14 17.00 20.57
C ASP A 191 0.37 16.61 21.85
N VAL A 192 -0.94 16.45 21.70
CA VAL A 192 -1.85 16.08 22.79
C VAL A 192 -1.87 14.58 23.06
N TYR A 193 -1.25 13.78 22.18
CA TYR A 193 -1.18 12.34 22.36
C TYR A 193 -0.45 11.95 23.66
N GLN A 194 -0.99 10.92 24.32
CA GLN A 194 -0.43 10.26 25.48
C GLN A 194 -0.61 8.75 25.31
N PRO A 195 0.42 7.92 25.56
CA PRO A 195 0.26 6.48 25.60
C PRO A 195 -0.81 6.09 26.62
N PHE A 196 -1.83 5.34 26.18
CA PHE A 196 -2.89 4.89 27.09
C PHE A 196 -2.41 3.69 27.90
N SER A 197 -2.26 3.87 29.22
CA SER A 197 -2.09 2.75 30.14
C SER A 197 -3.32 1.82 30.10
N PRO A 198 -3.19 0.56 30.53
CA PRO A 198 -4.33 -0.34 30.67
C PRO A 198 -5.52 0.30 31.43
N GLU A 199 -5.26 1.05 32.50
CA GLU A 199 -6.27 1.73 33.34
C GLU A 199 -6.94 2.87 32.59
N VAL A 200 -6.18 3.67 31.83
CA VAL A 200 -6.75 4.75 31.01
C VAL A 200 -7.59 4.16 29.88
N ARG A 201 -7.14 3.07 29.26
CA ARG A 201 -7.91 2.36 28.25
C ARG A 201 -9.21 1.81 28.84
N PHE A 202 -9.15 1.17 30.00
CA PHE A 202 -10.33 0.65 30.70
C PHE A 202 -11.34 1.75 31.03
N SER A 203 -10.89 2.88 31.59
CA SER A 203 -11.79 3.98 31.94
C SER A 203 -12.40 4.72 30.74
N ARG A 204 -11.77 4.65 29.56
CA ARG A 204 -12.28 5.23 28.31
C ARG A 204 -13.41 4.43 27.67
N TYR A 205 -13.46 3.12 27.91
CA TYR A 205 -14.50 2.25 27.37
C TYR A 205 -15.39 1.79 28.53
N PRO A 206 -16.47 2.54 28.88
CA PRO A 206 -17.42 2.08 29.88
C PRO A 206 -18.01 0.73 29.46
N GLU A 207 -18.51 -0.06 30.42
CA GLU A 207 -19.14 -1.36 30.16
C GLU A 207 -20.10 -1.25 28.97
N ILE A 208 -19.77 -1.94 27.87
CA ILE A 208 -20.64 -2.04 26.71
C ILE A 208 -21.78 -2.96 27.14
N ASN A 209 -22.95 -2.38 27.38
CA ASN A 209 -24.15 -3.15 27.65
C ASN A 209 -24.60 -3.79 26.33
N ILE A 210 -24.19 -5.05 26.09
CA ILE A 210 -24.55 -5.81 24.90
C ILE A 210 -25.98 -6.30 25.07
N GLU A 211 -26.96 -5.48 24.67
CA GLU A 211 -28.34 -5.93 24.53
C GLU A 211 -28.41 -6.96 23.39
N PRO A 212 -28.86 -8.21 23.65
CA PRO A 212 -28.86 -9.30 22.69
C PRO A 212 -30.00 -9.15 21.67
N CYS A 213 -29.86 -8.23 20.71
CA CYS A 213 -30.80 -8.09 19.59
C CYS A 213 -30.22 -8.70 18.30
N HIS A 214 -30.67 -9.89 17.93
CA HIS A 214 -30.23 -10.70 16.78
C HIS A 214 -30.41 -10.02 15.40
N LEU A 215 -31.27 -9.01 15.29
CA LEU A 215 -31.48 -8.28 14.04
C LEU A 215 -30.56 -7.06 13.92
N LYS A 216 -30.02 -6.55 15.04
CA LYS A 216 -29.04 -5.46 15.06
C LYS A 216 -27.60 -5.92 14.79
N THR A 217 -27.40 -7.23 14.59
CA THR A 217 -26.07 -7.84 14.42
C THR A 217 -25.69 -8.08 12.95
N VAL A 218 -26.57 -7.79 11.99
CA VAL A 218 -26.21 -7.85 10.56
C VAL A 218 -25.27 -6.69 10.22
N ILE A 219 -24.12 -7.02 9.63
CA ILE A 219 -23.13 -6.04 9.18
C ILE A 219 -22.85 -6.26 7.68
N PRO A 220 -22.89 -5.21 6.83
CA PRO A 220 -23.36 -3.86 7.12
C PRO A 220 -24.85 -3.83 7.50
N THR A 221 -25.25 -2.81 8.27
CA THR A 221 -26.64 -2.65 8.71
C THR A 221 -27.58 -2.51 7.51
N PRO A 222 -28.61 -3.37 7.38
CA PRO A 222 -29.57 -3.26 6.30
C PRO A 222 -30.40 -1.98 6.38
N PHE A 223 -30.88 -1.49 5.24
CA PHE A 223 -31.73 -0.30 5.18
C PHE A 223 -33.04 -0.47 5.97
N LEU A 224 -33.74 -1.60 5.79
CA LEU A 224 -34.97 -1.94 6.51
C LEU A 224 -34.88 -3.34 7.10
N THR A 225 -35.21 -3.48 8.38
CA THR A 225 -35.31 -4.76 9.08
C THR A 225 -36.59 -4.80 9.92
N GLU A 226 -37.48 -5.74 9.62
CA GLU A 226 -38.78 -5.92 10.28
C GLU A 226 -38.81 -7.29 10.97
N SER A 227 -39.10 -7.33 12.27
CA SER A 227 -39.41 -8.58 12.96
C SER A 227 -40.88 -8.95 12.69
N LYS A 228 -41.12 -10.19 12.24
CA LYS A 228 -42.47 -10.71 12.00
C LYS A 228 -43.06 -11.45 13.22
N GLY A 229 -42.28 -11.57 14.29
CA GLY A 229 -42.67 -12.23 15.53
C GLY A 229 -41.48 -12.87 16.25
N SER A 230 -41.78 -13.75 17.20
CA SER A 230 -40.76 -14.51 17.97
C SER A 230 -40.44 -15.88 17.38
N GLY A 231 -40.89 -16.15 16.15
CA GLY A 231 -40.64 -17.41 15.45
C GLY A 231 -39.16 -17.58 15.12
N LEU A 232 -38.68 -18.83 15.12
CA LEU A 232 -37.29 -19.17 14.85
C LEU A 232 -37.24 -20.33 13.84
N VAL A 233 -36.26 -20.29 12.95
CA VAL A 233 -35.85 -21.43 12.11
C VAL A 233 -34.43 -21.82 12.46
N ASN A 234 -34.13 -23.12 12.45
CA ASN A 234 -32.77 -23.61 12.56
C ASN A 234 -32.38 -24.27 11.23
N ILE A 235 -31.49 -23.61 10.48
CA ILE A 235 -31.10 -24.02 9.13
C ILE A 235 -30.18 -25.24 9.12
N TYR A 236 -29.60 -25.62 10.27
CA TYR A 236 -28.76 -26.81 10.41
C TYR A 236 -29.53 -28.04 10.92
N GLU A 237 -30.82 -27.91 11.24
CA GLU A 237 -31.66 -29.07 11.45
C GLU A 237 -31.91 -29.80 10.13
N GLY A 238 -31.81 -31.14 10.11
CA GLY A 238 -31.97 -31.92 8.89
C GLY A 238 -33.25 -31.60 8.08
N GLY A 239 -33.13 -31.73 6.76
CA GLY A 239 -34.23 -31.59 5.80
C GLY A 239 -34.25 -30.29 4.99
N TRP A 240 -33.36 -29.33 5.27
CA TRP A 240 -33.20 -28.15 4.41
C TRP A 240 -32.62 -28.51 3.05
N ARG A 241 -33.10 -27.81 2.03
CA ARG A 241 -32.57 -27.84 0.67
C ARG A 241 -32.52 -26.42 0.10
N LEU A 242 -31.55 -26.20 -0.77
CA LEU A 242 -31.41 -24.95 -1.53
C LEU A 242 -32.06 -25.08 -2.90
N SER A 243 -32.72 -24.03 -3.36
CA SER A 243 -33.30 -23.95 -4.68
C SER A 243 -33.11 -22.56 -5.27
N SER A 244 -33.07 -22.45 -6.59
CA SER A 244 -32.81 -21.16 -7.25
C SER A 244 -33.44 -21.06 -8.64
N SER A 245 -33.74 -19.82 -9.06
CA SER A 245 -33.92 -19.48 -10.47
C SER A 245 -32.63 -19.77 -11.25
N LYS A 246 -32.76 -20.17 -12.52
CA LYS A 246 -31.63 -20.61 -13.38
C LYS A 246 -30.45 -19.63 -13.45
N GLU A 247 -30.71 -18.33 -13.33
CA GLU A 247 -29.70 -17.27 -13.42
C GLU A 247 -28.78 -17.20 -12.19
N PHE A 248 -29.12 -17.86 -11.08
CA PHE A 248 -28.41 -17.75 -9.81
C PHE A 248 -27.63 -19.03 -9.44
N THR A 249 -27.14 -19.75 -10.44
CA THR A 249 -26.44 -21.03 -10.28
C THR A 249 -25.15 -20.89 -9.47
N ASN A 250 -24.42 -19.78 -9.63
CA ASN A 250 -23.20 -19.53 -8.87
C ASN A 250 -23.52 -19.19 -7.41
N GLU A 251 -24.54 -18.37 -7.17
CA GLU A 251 -24.93 -17.92 -5.84
C GLU A 251 -25.50 -19.06 -5.00
N VAL A 252 -26.33 -19.93 -5.60
CA VAL A 252 -26.86 -21.11 -4.89
C VAL A 252 -25.76 -22.09 -4.54
N LYS A 253 -24.76 -22.27 -5.41
CA LYS A 253 -23.59 -23.10 -5.14
C LYS A 253 -22.75 -22.49 -4.01
N TYR A 254 -22.45 -21.20 -4.08
CA TYR A 254 -21.71 -20.49 -3.03
C TYR A 254 -22.40 -20.65 -1.66
N LEU A 255 -23.71 -20.45 -1.61
CA LEU A 255 -24.48 -20.57 -0.37
C LEU A 255 -24.55 -22.04 0.12
N SER A 256 -24.67 -23.00 -0.80
CA SER A 256 -24.61 -24.43 -0.50
C SER A 256 -23.29 -24.84 0.13
N ASP A 257 -22.16 -24.42 -0.46
CA ASP A 257 -20.82 -24.71 0.03
C ASP A 257 -20.58 -24.10 1.42
N ARG A 258 -21.11 -22.89 1.68
CA ARG A 258 -20.98 -22.20 2.98
C ARG A 258 -21.87 -22.78 4.09
N LEU A 259 -23.07 -23.23 3.75
CA LEU A 259 -24.03 -23.76 4.74
C LEU A 259 -23.99 -25.30 4.85
N ASN A 260 -23.29 -25.99 3.94
CA ASN A 260 -23.32 -27.44 3.80
C ASN A 260 -24.75 -28.00 3.63
N ILE A 261 -25.59 -27.31 2.84
CA ILE A 261 -26.97 -27.68 2.54
C ILE A 261 -27.08 -28.14 1.08
N PRO A 262 -27.69 -29.29 0.77
CA PRO A 262 -27.77 -29.79 -0.60
C PRO A 262 -28.67 -28.93 -1.49
N ILE A 263 -28.30 -28.81 -2.77
CA ILE A 263 -29.11 -28.16 -3.80
C ILE A 263 -30.17 -29.15 -4.31
N SER A 264 -31.41 -28.67 -4.47
CA SER A 264 -32.51 -29.43 -5.05
C SER A 264 -32.20 -29.87 -6.49
N ASN A 265 -32.56 -31.11 -6.84
CA ASN A 265 -32.38 -31.65 -8.19
C ASN A 265 -33.30 -31.00 -9.25
N HIS A 266 -34.22 -30.14 -8.84
CA HIS A 266 -35.16 -29.45 -9.71
C HIS A 266 -34.86 -27.95 -9.71
N LEU A 267 -34.61 -27.39 -10.90
CA LEU A 267 -34.57 -25.94 -11.10
C LEU A 267 -35.96 -25.37 -10.87
N MET A 268 -36.08 -24.34 -10.04
CA MET A 268 -37.38 -23.70 -9.79
C MET A 268 -37.89 -23.01 -11.05
N LYS A 269 -39.18 -23.16 -11.35
CA LYS A 269 -39.89 -22.21 -12.20
C LYS A 269 -40.21 -20.96 -11.37
N ASP A 270 -40.16 -19.79 -12.00
CA ASP A 270 -40.30 -18.48 -11.31
C ASP A 270 -41.62 -18.32 -10.51
N GLU A 271 -42.63 -19.16 -10.77
CA GLU A 271 -43.95 -19.14 -10.11
C GLU A 271 -44.21 -20.33 -9.15
N GLU A 272 -43.27 -21.26 -8.98
CA GLU A 272 -43.47 -22.40 -8.06
C GLU A 272 -43.19 -22.01 -6.60
N ASN A 273 -44.16 -22.28 -5.73
CA ASN A 273 -43.97 -22.24 -4.28
C ASN A 273 -43.60 -23.64 -3.81
N GLU A 274 -42.33 -23.80 -3.43
CA GLU A 274 -41.83 -25.05 -2.87
C GLU A 274 -42.32 -25.22 -1.43
N THR A 275 -42.69 -26.44 -1.07
CA THR A 275 -43.14 -26.80 0.28
C THR A 275 -42.00 -27.47 1.07
N GLY A 276 -42.01 -27.28 2.39
CA GLY A 276 -41.03 -27.85 3.33
C GLY A 276 -39.86 -26.92 3.64
N LYS A 277 -38.83 -27.46 4.31
CA LYS A 277 -37.60 -26.76 4.71
C LYS A 277 -36.78 -26.34 3.49
N VAL A 278 -36.93 -25.11 3.03
CA VAL A 278 -36.34 -24.63 1.76
C VAL A 278 -35.74 -23.22 1.91
N ILE A 279 -34.54 -23.04 1.38
CA ILE A 279 -33.96 -21.72 1.11
C ILE A 279 -34.02 -21.47 -0.40
N ALA A 280 -34.87 -20.53 -0.83
CA ALA A 280 -35.14 -20.25 -2.24
C ALA A 280 -34.52 -18.92 -2.70
N LEU A 281 -33.71 -18.96 -3.77
CA LEU A 281 -33.15 -17.78 -4.43
C LEU A 281 -33.96 -17.45 -5.69
N LYS A 282 -34.83 -16.44 -5.62
CA LYS A 282 -35.82 -16.14 -6.68
C LYS A 282 -35.56 -14.83 -7.38
N LYS A 283 -35.76 -14.81 -8.70
CA LYS A 283 -35.66 -13.58 -9.49
C LYS A 283 -36.91 -12.74 -9.25
N CYS A 284 -36.72 -11.48 -8.87
CA CYS A 284 -37.81 -10.53 -8.67
C CYS A 284 -37.39 -9.12 -9.10
N HIS A 285 -38.31 -8.39 -9.74
CA HIS A 285 -38.09 -6.99 -10.13
C HIS A 285 -38.28 -6.06 -8.92
N LEU A 286 -37.29 -6.03 -8.04
CA LEU A 286 -37.27 -5.13 -6.89
C LEU A 286 -36.75 -3.74 -7.28
N LYS A 287 -37.35 -2.72 -6.66
CA LYS A 287 -36.85 -1.34 -6.64
C LYS A 287 -36.01 -1.12 -5.37
N SER A 288 -35.00 -0.26 -5.46
CA SER A 288 -34.25 0.23 -4.31
C SER A 288 -35.17 0.87 -3.30
N VAL A 289 -34.95 0.56 -2.03
CA VAL A 289 -35.65 1.16 -0.89
C VAL A 289 -35.20 2.60 -0.61
N ILE A 290 -34.08 3.04 -1.18
CA ILE A 290 -33.51 4.38 -0.95
C ILE A 290 -34.16 5.43 -1.84
N ASN A 291 -34.33 5.13 -3.14
CA ASN A 291 -34.75 6.10 -4.15
C ASN A 291 -35.83 5.59 -5.11
N GLU A 292 -36.41 4.41 -4.84
CA GLU A 292 -37.44 3.74 -5.66
C GLU A 292 -37.04 3.48 -7.13
N THR A 293 -35.76 3.55 -7.46
CA THR A 293 -35.23 3.19 -8.79
C THR A 293 -34.83 1.72 -8.86
N LEU A 294 -34.72 1.18 -10.07
CA LEU A 294 -34.19 -0.18 -10.26
C LEU A 294 -32.69 -0.19 -9.91
N ASP A 295 -32.32 -0.98 -8.91
CA ASP A 295 -30.95 -1.18 -8.47
C ASP A 295 -30.53 -2.62 -8.80
N SER A 296 -29.27 -2.84 -9.19
CA SER A 296 -28.74 -4.18 -9.45
C SER A 296 -28.50 -4.98 -8.18
N GLU A 297 -28.13 -4.31 -7.11
CA GLU A 297 -27.64 -4.91 -5.86
C GLU A 297 -28.72 -4.98 -4.77
N ALA A 298 -29.90 -4.39 -5.01
CA ALA A 298 -31.01 -4.45 -4.07
C ALA A 298 -31.58 -5.87 -3.94
N TYR A 299 -31.95 -6.25 -2.72
CA TYR A 299 -32.54 -7.53 -2.40
C TYR A 299 -33.58 -7.45 -1.27
N GLU A 300 -34.38 -8.51 -1.17
CA GLU A 300 -35.25 -8.77 -0.03
C GLU A 300 -35.02 -10.19 0.48
N LEU A 301 -34.83 -10.33 1.79
CA LEU A 301 -34.74 -11.59 2.52
C LEU A 301 -35.99 -11.71 3.39
N ASP A 302 -36.74 -12.79 3.23
CA ASP A 302 -37.92 -13.11 4.04
C ASP A 302 -37.74 -14.48 4.69
N VAL A 303 -37.82 -14.53 6.01
CA VAL A 303 -37.69 -15.76 6.82
C VAL A 303 -39.05 -16.04 7.42
N ASP A 304 -39.71 -17.15 7.07
CA ASP A 304 -41.01 -17.57 7.60
C ASP A 304 -40.84 -18.87 8.40
N SER A 305 -40.98 -18.74 9.73
CA SER A 305 -40.82 -19.88 10.64
C SER A 305 -42.00 -20.85 10.60
N SER A 306 -43.19 -20.39 10.23
CA SER A 306 -44.41 -21.20 10.21
C SER A 306 -44.42 -22.21 9.06
N SER A 307 -43.89 -21.80 7.91
CA SER A 307 -43.75 -22.65 6.72
C SER A 307 -42.36 -23.28 6.60
N GLN A 308 -41.42 -22.93 7.49
CA GLN A 308 -40.00 -23.32 7.44
C GLN A 308 -39.36 -22.94 6.11
N HIS A 309 -39.64 -21.73 5.63
CA HIS A 309 -39.23 -21.24 4.33
C HIS A 309 -38.40 -19.97 4.47
N ILE A 310 -37.27 -19.90 3.77
CA ILE A 310 -36.44 -18.70 3.65
C ILE A 310 -36.37 -18.33 2.18
N GLN A 311 -36.67 -17.07 1.85
CA GLN A 311 -36.65 -16.59 0.49
C GLN A 311 -35.72 -15.39 0.35
N ILE A 312 -34.82 -15.46 -0.64
CA ILE A 312 -33.98 -14.33 -1.07
C ILE A 312 -34.44 -13.94 -2.47
N THR A 313 -34.83 -12.69 -2.65
CA THR A 313 -35.30 -12.15 -3.92
C THR A 313 -34.45 -10.99 -4.37
N ALA A 314 -34.06 -10.97 -5.64
CA ALA A 314 -33.37 -9.85 -6.25
C ALA A 314 -33.51 -9.85 -7.77
N ARG A 315 -33.14 -8.72 -8.39
CA ARG A 315 -33.18 -8.55 -9.85
C ARG A 315 -31.99 -9.21 -10.55
N THR A 316 -30.83 -9.19 -9.90
CA THR A 316 -29.57 -9.66 -10.47
C THR A 316 -28.81 -10.54 -9.48
N SER A 317 -27.78 -11.24 -9.98
CA SER A 317 -26.96 -12.15 -9.19
C SER A 317 -26.25 -11.46 -8.02
N SER A 318 -25.83 -10.21 -8.17
CA SER A 318 -25.18 -9.47 -7.06
C SER A 318 -26.14 -9.18 -5.91
N GLY A 319 -27.40 -8.85 -6.20
CA GLY A 319 -28.43 -8.68 -5.17
C GLY A 319 -28.73 -10.00 -4.44
N ILE A 320 -28.85 -11.12 -5.16
CA ILE A 320 -29.00 -12.44 -4.53
C ILE A 320 -27.79 -12.76 -3.65
N PHE A 321 -26.59 -12.50 -4.15
CA PHE A 321 -25.35 -12.73 -3.42
C PHE A 321 -25.31 -11.94 -2.11
N TYR A 322 -25.64 -10.65 -2.12
CA TYR A 322 -25.67 -9.84 -0.89
C TYR A 322 -26.79 -10.24 0.06
N GLY A 323 -27.94 -10.69 -0.44
CA GLY A 323 -28.97 -11.32 0.38
C GLY A 323 -28.47 -12.59 1.06
N ALA A 324 -27.71 -13.42 0.33
CA ALA A 324 -27.06 -14.61 0.88
C ALA A 324 -26.02 -14.26 1.95
N GLN A 325 -25.21 -13.21 1.76
CA GLN A 325 -24.29 -12.71 2.80
C GLN A 325 -25.02 -12.27 4.06
N THR A 326 -26.19 -11.64 3.91
CA THR A 326 -27.03 -11.27 5.06
C THR A 326 -27.58 -12.49 5.79
N LEU A 327 -28.04 -13.51 5.05
CA LEU A 327 -28.44 -14.78 5.66
C LEU A 327 -27.27 -15.43 6.42
N LEU A 328 -26.07 -15.50 5.82
CA LEU A 328 -24.87 -16.02 6.47
C LEU A 328 -24.53 -15.25 7.75
N SER A 329 -24.62 -13.91 7.73
CA SER A 329 -24.43 -13.07 8.91
C SER A 329 -25.44 -13.37 10.02
N LEU A 330 -26.70 -13.64 9.67
CA LEU A 330 -27.73 -14.04 10.63
C LEU A 330 -27.52 -15.46 11.17
N CYS A 331 -26.92 -16.35 10.40
CA CYS A 331 -26.66 -17.72 10.85
C CYS A 331 -25.44 -17.81 11.78
N ALA A 332 -24.47 -16.91 11.62
CA ALA A 332 -23.26 -16.84 12.43
C ALA A 332 -23.50 -16.25 13.84
N THR A 333 -24.65 -15.63 14.10
CA THR A 333 -24.93 -14.98 15.38
C THR A 333 -25.34 -16.00 16.45
N THR A 334 -24.52 -16.17 17.49
CA THR A 334 -24.77 -17.11 18.59
C THR A 334 -25.66 -16.55 19.70
N THR A 335 -26.47 -15.52 19.41
CA THR A 335 -27.36 -14.86 20.40
C THR A 335 -28.29 -15.86 21.09
N TYR A 336 -28.60 -16.99 20.43
CA TYR A 336 -29.42 -18.08 20.96
C TYR A 336 -28.64 -19.30 21.47
N LYS A 337 -27.33 -19.16 21.74
CA LYS A 337 -26.42 -20.23 22.21
C LYS A 337 -26.26 -21.43 21.26
N ALA A 338 -26.73 -21.30 20.02
CA ALA A 338 -26.52 -22.26 18.94
C ALA A 338 -26.40 -21.51 17.61
N GLU A 339 -25.60 -22.04 16.69
CA GLU A 339 -25.43 -21.52 15.32
C GLU A 339 -26.62 -21.92 14.43
N GLY A 340 -26.86 -21.14 13.37
CA GLY A 340 -27.88 -21.45 12.37
C GLY A 340 -29.32 -21.13 12.78
N ILE A 341 -29.53 -20.50 13.94
CA ILE A 341 -30.84 -19.99 14.34
C ILE A 341 -31.08 -18.64 13.68
N VAL A 342 -32.18 -18.50 12.94
CA VAL A 342 -32.59 -17.25 12.30
C VAL A 342 -34.01 -16.90 12.76
N MET A 343 -34.23 -15.64 13.14
CA MET A 343 -35.53 -15.12 13.56
C MET A 343 -36.45 -14.84 12.38
N ASP A 344 -37.75 -15.02 12.60
CA ASP A 344 -38.82 -14.64 11.68
C ASP A 344 -38.76 -13.12 11.40
N CYS A 345 -38.33 -12.79 10.19
CA CYS A 345 -38.01 -11.42 9.81
C CYS A 345 -38.15 -11.17 8.32
N ARG A 346 -38.25 -9.90 7.98
CA ARG A 346 -38.17 -9.40 6.61
C ARG A 346 -37.13 -8.29 6.55
N ILE A 347 -36.17 -8.44 5.65
CA ILE A 347 -35.08 -7.49 5.44
C ILE A 347 -35.13 -7.01 3.99
N ARG A 348 -35.10 -5.69 3.79
CA ARG A 348 -34.97 -5.07 2.47
C ARG A 348 -33.77 -4.16 2.48
N ASP A 349 -32.91 -4.33 1.50
CA ASP A 349 -31.63 -3.61 1.49
C ASP A 349 -31.18 -3.21 0.09
N ALA A 350 -30.38 -2.15 0.05
CA ALA A 350 -29.72 -1.64 -1.14
C ALA A 350 -28.49 -0.81 -0.72
N PRO A 351 -27.41 -0.82 -1.51
CA PRO A 351 -26.21 -0.08 -1.15
C PRO A 351 -26.43 1.44 -1.21
N ARG A 352 -25.89 2.18 -0.24
CA ARG A 352 -25.82 3.65 -0.29
C ARG A 352 -24.96 4.16 -1.46
N TYR A 353 -23.86 3.46 -1.74
CA TYR A 353 -22.90 3.82 -2.78
C TYR A 353 -22.59 2.61 -3.66
N ALA A 354 -22.52 2.84 -4.97
CA ALA A 354 -22.17 1.81 -5.95
C ALA A 354 -20.68 1.40 -5.90
N TYR A 355 -19.81 2.26 -5.36
CA TYR A 355 -18.39 1.98 -5.16
C TYR A 355 -18.11 1.78 -3.67
N ARG A 356 -17.71 0.56 -3.29
CA ARG A 356 -17.32 0.21 -1.92
C ARG A 356 -16.00 -0.54 -1.99
N GLY A 357 -14.91 0.25 -1.93
CA GLY A 357 -13.59 -0.21 -2.30
C GLY A 357 -12.69 -0.63 -1.15
N MET A 358 -11.84 -1.62 -1.42
CA MET A 358 -10.65 -1.93 -0.64
C MET A 358 -9.43 -1.75 -1.53
N HIS A 359 -8.47 -0.95 -1.07
CA HIS A 359 -7.18 -0.76 -1.73
C HIS A 359 -6.11 -1.61 -1.04
N VAL A 360 -5.32 -2.35 -1.81
CA VAL A 360 -4.22 -3.17 -1.30
C VAL A 360 -2.96 -2.93 -2.13
N ASP A 361 -1.93 -2.46 -1.44
CA ASP A 361 -0.57 -2.30 -1.96
C ASP A 361 0.19 -3.62 -1.82
N VAL A 362 0.59 -4.20 -2.95
CA VAL A 362 1.50 -5.35 -3.01
C VAL A 362 2.89 -4.97 -3.54
N ALA A 363 3.06 -3.73 -3.99
CA ALA A 363 4.28 -3.23 -4.59
C ALA A 363 5.37 -3.03 -3.53
N ARG A 364 5.03 -2.39 -2.40
CA ARG A 364 5.99 -2.14 -1.31
C ARG A 364 6.46 -3.44 -0.68
N ASN A 365 5.54 -4.32 -0.34
CA ASN A 365 5.82 -5.68 0.12
C ASN A 365 4.77 -6.64 -0.47
N MET A 366 5.25 -7.74 -1.05
CA MET A 366 4.43 -8.74 -1.72
C MET A 366 3.50 -9.45 -0.74
N HIS A 367 2.26 -9.67 -1.18
CA HIS A 367 1.30 -10.55 -0.53
C HIS A 367 1.07 -11.78 -1.40
N SER A 368 0.80 -12.93 -0.80
CA SER A 368 0.54 -14.15 -1.57
C SER A 368 -0.83 -14.11 -2.25
N LYS A 369 -1.05 -14.96 -3.27
CA LYS A 369 -2.37 -15.12 -3.91
C LYS A 369 -3.43 -15.54 -2.88
N GLU A 370 -3.04 -16.38 -1.93
CA GLU A 370 -3.91 -16.88 -0.86
C GLU A 370 -4.30 -15.77 0.13
N ASP A 371 -3.40 -14.82 0.40
CA ASP A 371 -3.73 -13.63 1.19
C ASP A 371 -4.75 -12.75 0.46
N ILE A 372 -4.59 -12.57 -0.86
CA ILE A 372 -5.56 -11.83 -1.69
C ILE A 372 -6.92 -12.52 -1.68
N PHE A 373 -6.97 -13.85 -1.78
CA PHE A 373 -8.23 -14.59 -1.66
C PHE A 373 -8.90 -14.37 -0.30
N SER A 374 -8.12 -14.37 0.77
CA SER A 374 -8.63 -14.11 2.13
C SER A 374 -9.21 -12.70 2.25
N ILE A 375 -8.57 -11.70 1.64
CA ILE A 375 -9.09 -10.32 1.58
C ILE A 375 -10.40 -10.27 0.80
N LEU A 376 -10.47 -10.91 -0.37
CA LEU A 376 -11.69 -10.95 -1.20
C LEU A 376 -12.85 -11.65 -0.49
N ASP A 377 -12.60 -12.68 0.32
CA ASP A 377 -13.61 -13.31 1.16
C ASP A 377 -14.17 -12.35 2.22
N VAL A 378 -13.31 -11.59 2.88
CA VAL A 378 -13.72 -10.59 3.87
C VAL A 378 -14.48 -9.44 3.20
N MET A 379 -14.01 -8.98 2.04
CA MET A 379 -14.72 -7.98 1.23
C MET A 379 -16.14 -8.44 0.90
N ALA A 380 -16.29 -9.69 0.43
CA ALA A 380 -17.58 -10.26 0.09
C ALA A 380 -18.52 -10.33 1.30
N LEU A 381 -18.00 -10.76 2.46
CA LEU A 381 -18.75 -10.82 3.72
C LEU A 381 -19.34 -9.46 4.09
N TYR A 382 -18.55 -8.39 3.94
CA TYR A 382 -18.97 -7.02 4.23
C TYR A 382 -19.57 -6.27 3.03
N LYS A 383 -19.92 -6.99 1.95
CA LYS A 383 -20.55 -6.46 0.74
C LYS A 383 -19.72 -5.37 0.03
N MET A 384 -18.40 -5.36 0.21
CA MET A 384 -17.48 -4.52 -0.57
C MET A 384 -17.33 -5.09 -1.99
N ASN A 385 -17.30 -4.23 -3.02
CA ASN A 385 -17.47 -4.67 -4.40
C ASN A 385 -16.40 -4.15 -5.38
N LYS A 386 -15.42 -3.38 -4.89
CA LYS A 386 -14.30 -2.87 -5.71
C LYS A 386 -12.98 -3.24 -5.04
N PHE A 387 -12.15 -4.01 -5.73
CA PHE A 387 -10.80 -4.33 -5.29
C PHE A 387 -9.82 -3.46 -6.08
N HIS A 388 -9.33 -2.39 -5.44
CA HIS A 388 -8.33 -1.51 -6.03
C HIS A 388 -6.95 -2.12 -5.78
N PHE A 389 -6.34 -2.63 -6.84
CA PHE A 389 -5.18 -3.50 -6.74
C PHE A 389 -3.93 -2.75 -7.20
N HIS A 390 -3.14 -2.27 -6.24
CA HIS A 390 -1.94 -1.50 -6.47
C HIS A 390 -0.75 -2.42 -6.70
N LEU A 391 -0.48 -2.66 -7.98
CA LEU A 391 0.41 -3.73 -8.47
C LEU A 391 1.84 -3.26 -8.68
N THR A 392 2.07 -1.95 -8.76
CA THR A 392 3.37 -1.38 -9.09
C THR A 392 3.60 -0.10 -8.32
N ASP A 393 4.82 0.05 -7.82
CA ASP A 393 5.31 1.28 -7.21
C ASP A 393 6.84 1.30 -7.41
N ASP A 394 7.49 2.26 -6.76
CA ASP A 394 8.92 2.41 -6.74
C ASP A 394 9.68 1.15 -6.30
N GLU A 395 9.22 0.50 -5.21
CA GLU A 395 9.94 -0.62 -4.60
C GLU A 395 9.58 -2.00 -5.18
N GLY A 396 8.70 -2.05 -6.19
CA GLY A 396 8.30 -3.32 -6.76
C GLY A 396 7.33 -3.28 -7.93
N TRP A 397 7.56 -4.15 -8.90
CA TRP A 397 6.63 -4.49 -9.97
C TRP A 397 6.10 -5.92 -9.78
N ARG A 398 4.78 -6.08 -9.65
CA ARG A 398 4.18 -7.34 -9.14
C ARG A 398 3.32 -8.10 -10.13
N LEU A 399 3.31 -7.76 -11.40
CA LEU A 399 2.51 -8.47 -12.41
C LEU A 399 3.34 -8.89 -13.63
N GLU A 400 3.27 -10.14 -14.03
CA GLU A 400 3.87 -10.56 -15.30
C GLU A 400 3.23 -9.85 -16.50
N ILE A 401 4.05 -9.23 -17.36
CA ILE A 401 3.61 -8.62 -18.62
C ILE A 401 4.32 -9.33 -19.78
N PRO A 402 3.62 -10.17 -20.56
CA PRO A 402 4.24 -10.90 -21.67
C PRO A 402 4.96 -9.99 -22.67
N GLY A 403 6.24 -10.26 -22.95
CA GLY A 403 7.11 -9.46 -23.83
C GLY A 403 7.89 -8.35 -23.12
N LEU A 404 7.65 -8.13 -21.83
CA LEU A 404 8.39 -7.20 -20.95
C LEU A 404 8.86 -7.94 -19.69
N GLU A 405 9.58 -9.03 -19.89
CA GLU A 405 10.00 -9.97 -18.84
C GLU A 405 10.84 -9.28 -17.75
N GLU A 406 11.65 -8.27 -18.13
CA GLU A 406 12.52 -7.53 -17.22
C GLU A 406 11.76 -6.87 -16.05
N LEU A 407 10.48 -6.51 -16.24
CA LEU A 407 9.64 -5.97 -15.18
C LEU A 407 9.54 -6.92 -13.98
N THR A 408 9.47 -8.22 -14.24
CA THR A 408 9.44 -9.25 -13.20
C THR A 408 10.81 -9.89 -12.93
N GLU A 409 11.70 -9.94 -13.91
CA GLU A 409 13.05 -10.49 -13.69
C GLU A 409 13.88 -9.60 -12.74
N VAL A 410 13.72 -8.28 -12.85
CA VAL A 410 14.44 -7.26 -12.05
C VAL A 410 13.48 -6.56 -11.08
N GLY A 411 12.42 -5.93 -11.60
CA GLY A 411 11.55 -5.04 -10.83
C GLY A 411 10.73 -5.74 -9.73
N SER A 412 10.64 -7.07 -9.73
CA SER A 412 9.95 -7.82 -8.68
C SER A 412 10.85 -8.24 -7.51
N LYS A 413 12.15 -7.92 -7.54
CA LYS A 413 13.13 -8.41 -6.56
C LYS A 413 13.88 -7.25 -5.94
N ARG A 414 14.21 -7.38 -4.65
CA ARG A 414 15.06 -6.45 -3.93
C ARG A 414 16.23 -7.16 -3.28
N GLY A 415 17.44 -6.65 -3.42
CA GLY A 415 18.64 -7.25 -2.84
C GLY A 415 19.85 -6.34 -2.92
N HIS A 416 20.99 -6.82 -2.45
CA HIS A 416 22.24 -6.07 -2.49
C HIS A 416 22.84 -6.09 -3.90
N ASP A 417 22.32 -5.23 -4.76
CA ASP A 417 22.86 -4.92 -6.07
C ASP A 417 23.00 -3.40 -6.21
N PRO A 418 24.20 -2.83 -5.95
CA PRO A 418 24.40 -1.37 -6.00
C PRO A 418 24.11 -0.72 -7.35
N ASN A 419 24.11 -1.49 -8.45
CA ASN A 419 23.83 -0.97 -9.79
C ASN A 419 22.36 -1.19 -10.20
N GLU A 420 21.68 -2.10 -9.50
CA GLU A 420 20.32 -2.58 -9.80
C GLU A 420 20.17 -3.22 -11.18
N ASP A 421 21.19 -3.98 -11.60
CA ASP A 421 21.20 -4.69 -12.88
C ASP A 421 20.35 -5.98 -12.82
N THR A 422 20.18 -6.56 -11.64
CA THR A 422 19.53 -7.87 -11.42
C THR A 422 18.38 -7.84 -10.41
N CYS A 423 18.36 -6.86 -9.51
CA CYS A 423 17.28 -6.59 -8.57
C CYS A 423 17.35 -5.13 -8.12
N LEU A 424 16.24 -4.59 -7.60
CA LEU A 424 16.22 -3.25 -7.02
C LEU A 424 16.99 -3.24 -5.67
N LEU A 425 17.32 -2.04 -5.19
CA LEU A 425 17.95 -1.86 -3.88
C LEU A 425 17.10 -2.47 -2.74
N PRO A 426 17.72 -2.87 -1.61
CA PRO A 426 17.04 -3.55 -0.51
C PRO A 426 16.27 -2.55 0.38
N LEU A 427 15.24 -1.95 -0.19
CA LEU A 427 14.40 -0.95 0.45
C LEU A 427 13.50 -1.58 1.53
N LEU A 428 13.01 -0.75 2.45
CA LEU A 428 12.00 -1.10 3.46
C LEU A 428 12.41 -2.25 4.41
N GLY A 429 13.70 -2.42 4.70
CA GLY A 429 14.18 -3.49 5.58
C GLY A 429 14.02 -4.90 4.98
N SER A 430 13.99 -5.02 3.65
CA SER A 430 13.89 -6.33 2.96
C SER A 430 15.12 -7.23 3.13
N GLY A 431 16.24 -6.67 3.61
CA GLY A 431 17.51 -7.38 3.75
C GLY A 431 18.25 -7.52 2.41
N PRO A 432 19.50 -8.01 2.42
CA PRO A 432 20.37 -7.98 1.25
C PRO A 432 20.10 -9.07 0.23
N PHE A 433 19.22 -10.03 0.51
CA PHE A 433 19.00 -11.19 -0.35
C PHE A 433 17.69 -11.04 -1.12
N PRO A 434 17.64 -11.41 -2.43
CA PRO A 434 16.44 -11.35 -3.27
C PRO A 434 15.42 -12.45 -2.89
N THR A 435 14.91 -12.36 -1.67
CA THR A 435 13.97 -13.30 -1.04
C THR A 435 13.00 -12.53 -0.13
N GLY A 436 12.04 -13.23 0.46
CA GLY A 436 11.10 -12.65 1.42
C GLY A 436 10.09 -11.70 0.77
N LEU A 437 9.44 -10.87 1.60
CA LEU A 437 8.31 -10.03 1.17
C LEU A 437 8.72 -8.91 0.21
N GLY A 438 10.00 -8.56 0.10
CA GLY A 438 10.45 -7.62 -0.92
C GLY A 438 10.45 -8.19 -2.33
N CYS A 439 10.28 -9.50 -2.45
CA CYS A 439 10.41 -10.23 -3.70
C CYS A 439 9.11 -10.95 -4.09
N GLY A 440 8.91 -11.14 -5.39
CA GLY A 440 7.79 -11.90 -5.94
C GLY A 440 6.86 -11.06 -6.79
N TYR A 441 6.04 -11.76 -7.58
CA TYR A 441 5.06 -11.21 -8.51
C TYR A 441 3.97 -12.26 -8.78
N TYR A 442 2.84 -11.81 -9.32
CA TYR A 442 1.78 -12.67 -9.83
C TYR A 442 2.07 -13.02 -11.29
N THR A 443 2.07 -14.31 -11.62
CA THR A 443 2.02 -14.73 -13.02
C THR A 443 0.70 -14.33 -13.66
N VAL A 444 0.63 -14.38 -14.99
CA VAL A 444 -0.64 -14.16 -15.72
C VAL A 444 -1.74 -15.10 -15.22
N ASP A 445 -1.39 -16.35 -14.92
CA ASP A 445 -2.36 -17.34 -14.41
C ASP A 445 -2.79 -17.04 -12.97
N ASP A 446 -1.88 -16.60 -12.10
CA ASP A 446 -2.22 -16.16 -10.73
C ASP A 446 -3.17 -14.97 -10.76
N TYR A 447 -2.90 -13.99 -11.62
CA TYR A 447 -3.77 -12.82 -11.78
C TYR A 447 -5.15 -13.23 -12.29
N LYS A 448 -5.23 -14.11 -13.30
CA LYS A 448 -6.50 -14.65 -13.80
C LYS A 448 -7.26 -15.44 -12.73
N ASP A 449 -6.58 -16.17 -11.86
CA ASP A 449 -7.21 -16.84 -10.72
C ASP A 449 -7.82 -15.82 -9.75
N ILE A 450 -7.11 -14.74 -9.44
CA ILE A 450 -7.62 -13.61 -8.63
C ILE A 450 -8.87 -12.99 -9.29
N LEU A 451 -8.85 -12.75 -10.60
CA LEU A 451 -10.01 -12.23 -11.32
C LEU A 451 -11.22 -13.16 -11.20
N ARG A 452 -11.03 -14.48 -11.39
CA ARG A 452 -12.13 -15.47 -11.25
C ARG A 452 -12.65 -15.51 -9.82
N TYR A 453 -11.75 -15.43 -8.84
CA TYR A 453 -12.11 -15.48 -7.42
C TYR A 453 -12.92 -14.25 -6.98
N ALA A 454 -12.53 -13.08 -7.49
CA ALA A 454 -13.23 -11.81 -7.26
C ALA A 454 -14.58 -11.76 -7.98
N GLU A 455 -14.66 -12.19 -9.25
CA GLU A 455 -15.90 -12.23 -10.03
C GLU A 455 -16.95 -13.14 -9.38
N ALA A 456 -16.54 -14.32 -8.90
CA ALA A 456 -17.41 -15.24 -8.16
C ALA A 456 -18.01 -14.63 -6.87
N ARG A 457 -17.48 -13.50 -6.41
CA ARG A 457 -17.91 -12.74 -5.23
C ARG A 457 -18.53 -11.39 -5.56
N HIS A 458 -18.80 -11.12 -6.84
CA HIS A 458 -19.32 -9.84 -7.32
C HIS A 458 -18.40 -8.66 -6.95
N ILE A 459 -17.08 -8.89 -6.98
CA ILE A 459 -16.04 -7.88 -6.73
C ILE A 459 -15.32 -7.56 -8.04
N GLU A 460 -15.36 -6.31 -8.45
CA GLU A 460 -14.62 -5.81 -9.61
C GLU A 460 -13.18 -5.46 -9.23
N VAL A 461 -12.21 -6.02 -9.93
CA VAL A 461 -10.79 -5.72 -9.80
C VAL A 461 -10.44 -4.52 -10.66
N ILE A 462 -9.82 -3.52 -10.05
CA ILE A 462 -9.33 -2.30 -10.68
C ILE A 462 -7.81 -2.32 -10.54
N PRO A 463 -7.06 -2.68 -11.60
CA PRO A 463 -5.61 -2.63 -11.57
C PRO A 463 -5.13 -1.18 -11.55
N GLU A 464 -4.16 -0.93 -10.69
CA GLU A 464 -3.37 0.28 -10.67
C GLU A 464 -1.94 -0.01 -11.09
N ILE A 465 -1.50 0.73 -12.10
CA ILE A 465 -0.11 0.82 -12.53
C ILE A 465 0.28 2.27 -12.33
N ASP A 466 0.98 2.57 -11.24
CA ASP A 466 1.28 3.95 -10.86
C ASP A 466 2.25 4.63 -11.83
N MET A 467 1.93 5.87 -12.20
CA MET A 467 2.64 6.69 -13.18
C MET A 467 2.15 8.15 -13.16
N PRO A 468 2.98 9.15 -13.54
CA PRO A 468 4.36 9.00 -13.94
C PRO A 468 5.30 8.88 -12.75
N GLY A 469 4.93 9.33 -11.54
CA GLY A 469 5.67 9.06 -10.31
C GLY A 469 5.60 7.59 -9.91
N HIS A 470 6.17 7.22 -8.75
CA HIS A 470 6.05 5.87 -8.20
C HIS A 470 6.44 4.75 -9.18
N SER A 471 7.41 5.03 -10.07
CA SER A 471 7.71 4.22 -11.23
C SER A 471 9.14 3.67 -11.24
N HIS A 472 9.90 3.80 -10.14
CA HIS A 472 11.30 3.39 -10.09
C HIS A 472 11.50 1.92 -10.54
N ALA A 473 10.68 0.98 -10.07
CA ALA A 473 10.77 -0.43 -10.47
C ALA A 473 10.65 -0.63 -11.99
N ALA A 474 9.71 0.06 -12.64
CA ALA A 474 9.52 0.00 -14.08
C ALA A 474 10.68 0.68 -14.83
N VAL A 475 11.11 1.86 -14.36
CA VAL A 475 12.23 2.63 -14.93
C VAL A 475 13.51 1.79 -14.94
N ARG A 476 13.86 1.15 -13.83
CA ARG A 476 15.07 0.33 -13.72
C ARG A 476 14.97 -0.93 -14.58
N ALA A 477 13.83 -1.63 -14.55
CA ALA A 477 13.60 -2.80 -15.40
C ALA A 477 13.74 -2.48 -16.90
N MET A 478 13.15 -1.39 -17.37
CA MET A 478 13.25 -0.97 -18.77
C MET A 478 14.65 -0.46 -19.14
N ARG A 479 15.41 0.08 -18.18
CA ARG A 479 16.83 0.41 -18.39
C ARG A 479 17.71 -0.83 -18.55
N VAL A 480 17.50 -1.86 -17.74
CA VAL A 480 18.19 -3.16 -17.90
C VAL A 480 17.88 -3.76 -19.26
N ARG A 481 16.60 -3.75 -19.67
CA ARG A 481 16.18 -4.17 -21.01
C ARG A 481 16.91 -3.39 -22.12
N TYR A 482 16.92 -2.06 -22.01
CA TYR A 482 17.60 -1.18 -22.96
C TYR A 482 19.08 -1.56 -23.10
N ASN A 483 19.81 -1.64 -21.98
CA ASN A 483 21.24 -1.96 -21.97
C ASN A 483 21.54 -3.32 -22.61
N LYS A 484 20.75 -4.34 -22.27
CA LYS A 484 20.85 -5.69 -22.85
C LYS A 484 20.66 -5.68 -24.36
N LEU A 485 19.59 -5.04 -24.85
CA LEU A 485 19.28 -4.97 -26.28
C LEU A 485 20.27 -4.10 -27.07
N MET A 486 20.81 -3.04 -26.47
CA MET A 486 21.89 -2.24 -27.04
C MET A 486 23.18 -3.05 -27.20
N ALA A 487 23.54 -3.88 -26.20
CA ALA A 487 24.68 -4.79 -26.31
C ALA A 487 24.50 -5.84 -27.42
N GLU A 488 23.24 -6.22 -27.71
CA GLU A 488 22.86 -7.08 -28.83
C GLU A 488 22.72 -6.34 -30.18
N GLN A 489 22.99 -5.04 -30.23
CA GLN A 489 22.85 -4.18 -31.42
C GLN A 489 21.40 -4.09 -31.95
N LYS A 490 20.41 -4.23 -31.07
CA LYS A 490 18.97 -4.12 -31.35
C LYS A 490 18.42 -2.76 -30.89
N THR A 491 18.90 -1.69 -31.50
CA THR A 491 18.64 -0.31 -31.05
C THR A 491 17.16 0.06 -31.03
N THR A 492 16.40 -0.30 -32.08
CA THR A 492 14.96 0.03 -32.14
C THR A 492 14.17 -0.66 -31.05
N GLU A 493 14.45 -1.94 -30.79
CA GLU A 493 13.80 -2.70 -29.70
C GLU A 493 14.23 -2.22 -28.32
N ALA A 494 15.49 -1.77 -28.17
CA ALA A 494 15.99 -1.19 -26.93
C ALA A 494 15.23 0.10 -26.57
N GLU A 495 15.07 1.00 -27.54
CA GLU A 495 14.42 2.30 -27.35
C GLU A 495 12.89 2.21 -27.20
N GLN A 496 12.27 1.15 -27.70
CA GLN A 496 10.82 1.00 -27.81
C GLN A 496 10.05 1.24 -26.49
N TYR A 497 10.64 0.87 -25.35
CA TYR A 497 10.01 0.91 -24.03
C TYR A 497 10.83 1.68 -22.99
N LEU A 498 11.78 2.52 -23.43
CA LEU A 498 12.59 3.33 -22.54
C LEU A 498 11.72 4.37 -21.80
N LEU A 499 11.87 4.47 -20.48
CA LEU A 499 11.01 5.31 -19.63
C LEU A 499 11.69 6.57 -19.10
N THR A 500 13.00 6.70 -19.27
CA THR A 500 13.78 7.88 -18.84
C THR A 500 14.77 8.27 -19.94
N ASP A 501 15.08 9.55 -20.03
CA ASP A 501 16.08 10.03 -20.99
C ASP A 501 17.49 9.73 -20.46
N PRO A 502 18.32 8.94 -21.15
CA PRO A 502 19.67 8.62 -20.69
C PRO A 502 20.60 9.83 -20.55
N ASN A 503 20.23 10.98 -21.14
CA ASN A 503 20.99 12.22 -21.08
C ASN A 503 20.51 13.17 -19.97
N GLU A 504 19.49 12.79 -19.19
CA GLU A 504 18.93 13.58 -18.10
C GLU A 504 19.77 13.40 -16.83
N THR A 505 20.52 14.44 -16.44
CA THR A 505 21.43 14.36 -15.29
C THR A 505 20.78 14.75 -13.97
N SER A 506 19.75 15.60 -13.99
CA SER A 506 19.05 16.09 -12.79
C SER A 506 18.17 15.04 -12.12
N ASN A 507 17.78 13.99 -12.85
CA ASN A 507 16.89 12.93 -12.35
C ASN A 507 17.50 12.15 -11.16
N HIS A 508 18.82 12.22 -11.00
CA HIS A 508 19.55 11.69 -9.84
C HIS A 508 19.46 12.55 -8.58
N GLN A 509 18.96 13.80 -8.70
CA GLN A 509 18.87 14.78 -7.62
C GLN A 509 17.42 15.14 -7.25
N ALA A 510 16.46 14.86 -8.13
CA ALA A 510 15.03 15.00 -7.88
C ALA A 510 14.53 13.83 -7.03
N LEU A 511 14.61 13.96 -5.70
CA LEU A 511 14.11 12.94 -4.78
C LEU A 511 12.58 13.01 -4.63
N SER A 512 11.93 11.86 -4.73
CA SER A 512 10.52 11.69 -4.39
C SER A 512 10.24 11.87 -2.90
N VAL A 513 8.95 11.82 -2.53
CA VAL A 513 8.51 11.83 -1.12
C VAL A 513 9.15 10.68 -0.32
N GLN A 514 9.41 9.55 -0.96
CA GLN A 514 10.04 8.35 -0.40
C GLN A 514 11.58 8.39 -0.51
N MET A 515 12.13 9.55 -0.87
CA MET A 515 13.57 9.82 -1.05
C MET A 515 14.20 9.06 -2.22
N LEU A 516 13.43 8.70 -3.24
CA LEU A 516 13.92 7.99 -4.42
C LEU A 516 14.21 8.94 -5.58
N ALA A 517 15.40 8.83 -6.14
CA ALA A 517 15.77 9.40 -7.44
C ALA A 517 15.29 8.49 -8.59
N GLU A 518 15.18 9.05 -9.79
CA GLU A 518 14.75 8.34 -11.00
C GLU A 518 13.43 7.55 -10.82
N ASN A 519 12.49 8.14 -10.07
CA ASN A 519 11.24 7.50 -9.70
C ASN A 519 10.09 7.83 -10.68
N SER A 520 10.36 8.64 -11.71
CA SER A 520 9.34 9.22 -12.58
C SER A 520 9.52 8.87 -14.07
N MET A 521 8.48 8.36 -14.73
CA MET A 521 8.44 8.13 -16.18
C MET A 521 8.47 9.47 -16.94
N ASN A 522 9.25 9.54 -18.02
CA ASN A 522 9.48 10.77 -18.76
C ASN A 522 8.34 11.04 -19.78
N PRO A 523 7.57 12.13 -19.64
CA PRO A 523 6.44 12.46 -20.51
C PRO A 523 6.85 12.97 -21.90
N GLY A 524 8.12 13.35 -22.10
CA GLY A 524 8.67 13.79 -23.38
C GLY A 524 8.99 12.64 -24.34
N LEU A 525 9.02 11.41 -23.87
CA LEU A 525 9.36 10.22 -24.67
C LEU A 525 8.11 9.49 -25.18
N GLU A 526 8.03 9.23 -26.48
CA GLU A 526 6.94 8.41 -27.06
C GLU A 526 7.06 6.92 -26.66
N SER A 527 8.25 6.46 -26.29
CA SER A 527 8.48 5.12 -25.73
C SER A 527 7.74 4.91 -24.41
N THR A 528 7.58 5.96 -23.59
CA THR A 528 6.76 5.94 -22.37
C THR A 528 5.32 5.58 -22.69
N PHE A 529 4.70 6.25 -23.66
CA PHE A 529 3.32 5.96 -24.06
C PHE A 529 3.18 4.61 -24.79
N THR A 530 4.23 4.16 -25.49
CA THR A 530 4.30 2.83 -26.11
C THR A 530 4.33 1.71 -25.05
N PHE A 531 5.07 1.92 -23.97
CA PHE A 531 5.07 1.04 -22.80
C PHE A 531 3.69 0.98 -22.13
N ILE A 532 3.08 2.13 -21.87
CA ILE A 532 1.76 2.22 -21.22
C ILE A 532 0.68 1.53 -22.08
N ASP A 533 0.64 1.77 -23.40
CA ASP A 533 -0.29 1.11 -24.31
C ASP A 533 -0.12 -0.42 -24.31
N LYS A 534 1.13 -0.91 -24.22
CA LYS A 534 1.44 -2.33 -24.10
C LYS A 534 0.90 -2.91 -22.79
N VAL A 535 1.13 -2.25 -21.64
CA VAL A 535 0.65 -2.72 -20.33
C VAL A 535 -0.88 -2.74 -20.29
N ILE A 536 -1.56 -1.68 -20.73
CA ILE A 536 -3.03 -1.62 -20.80
C ILE A 536 -3.57 -2.76 -21.67
N LYS A 537 -2.96 -2.99 -22.84
CA LYS A 537 -3.36 -4.07 -23.74
C LYS A 537 -3.28 -5.45 -23.09
N GLU A 538 -2.19 -5.75 -22.38
CA GLU A 538 -2.04 -7.04 -21.69
C GLU A 538 -3.06 -7.18 -20.55
N LEU A 539 -3.33 -6.13 -19.77
CA LEU A 539 -4.39 -6.14 -18.75
C LEU A 539 -5.78 -6.40 -19.36
N VAL A 540 -6.11 -5.74 -20.46
CA VAL A 540 -7.38 -5.97 -21.18
C VAL A 540 -7.49 -7.43 -21.61
N GLU A 541 -6.42 -8.02 -22.15
CA GLU A 541 -6.43 -9.43 -22.58
C GLU A 541 -6.53 -10.39 -21.39
N MET A 542 -5.89 -10.10 -20.25
CA MET A 542 -6.04 -10.92 -19.03
C MET A 542 -7.48 -10.93 -18.49
N HIS A 543 -8.19 -9.81 -18.62
CA HIS A 543 -9.55 -9.61 -18.13
C HIS A 543 -10.67 -10.13 -19.07
N LYS A 544 -10.41 -10.15 -20.38
CA LYS A 544 -11.39 -10.30 -21.47
C LYS A 544 -12.47 -11.36 -21.28
N ASP A 545 -12.10 -12.57 -20.86
CA ASP A 545 -13.02 -13.73 -20.76
C ASP A 545 -13.46 -14.05 -19.32
N ILE A 546 -13.05 -13.25 -18.34
CA ILE A 546 -13.29 -13.50 -16.91
C ILE A 546 -14.12 -12.38 -16.31
N GLN A 547 -13.58 -11.16 -16.35
CA GLN A 547 -14.19 -9.96 -15.81
C GLN A 547 -13.71 -8.79 -16.67
N PRO A 548 -14.40 -8.47 -17.78
CA PRO A 548 -13.95 -7.44 -18.71
C PRO A 548 -13.56 -6.15 -17.99
N LEU A 549 -12.33 -5.68 -18.25
CA LEU A 549 -11.76 -4.52 -17.59
C LEU A 549 -12.60 -3.28 -17.92
N LYS A 550 -12.89 -2.46 -16.91
CA LYS A 550 -13.69 -1.24 -17.06
C LYS A 550 -12.93 0.02 -16.71
N VAL A 551 -12.05 -0.07 -15.72
CA VAL A 551 -11.29 1.06 -15.18
C VAL A 551 -9.83 0.68 -15.15
N PHE A 552 -8.99 1.54 -15.71
CA PHE A 552 -7.54 1.49 -15.50
C PHE A 552 -7.17 2.64 -14.58
N HIS A 553 -6.53 2.34 -13.44
CA HIS A 553 -6.06 3.37 -12.53
C HIS A 553 -4.59 3.69 -12.85
N LEU A 554 -4.32 4.96 -13.18
CA LEU A 554 -2.97 5.42 -13.53
C LEU A 554 -2.12 5.79 -12.30
N GLY A 555 -2.73 5.85 -11.12
CA GLY A 555 -2.11 6.45 -9.94
C GLY A 555 -1.99 7.96 -10.10
N GLY A 556 -0.77 8.47 -10.25
CA GLY A 556 -0.51 9.87 -10.62
C GLY A 556 -0.29 10.82 -9.45
N ASP A 557 0.00 10.28 -8.28
CA ASP A 557 0.38 11.03 -7.10
C ASP A 557 1.90 11.32 -7.02
N GLU A 558 2.22 12.31 -6.18
CA GLU A 558 3.55 12.60 -5.65
C GLU A 558 4.75 12.64 -6.63
N VAL A 559 4.54 13.11 -7.87
CA VAL A 559 5.65 13.42 -8.79
C VAL A 559 6.59 14.46 -8.15
N ALA A 560 7.89 14.18 -8.15
CA ALA A 560 8.90 15.09 -7.62
C ALA A 560 8.85 16.45 -8.33
N TYR A 561 9.00 17.54 -7.59
CA TYR A 561 8.83 18.90 -8.14
C TYR A 561 9.86 19.23 -9.21
N GLU A 562 11.09 18.73 -9.04
CA GLU A 562 12.23 18.92 -9.94
C GLU A 562 12.28 17.87 -11.08
N ALA A 563 11.28 16.99 -11.19
CA ALA A 563 11.28 15.97 -12.24
C ALA A 563 11.30 16.59 -13.66
N TRP A 564 12.14 16.03 -14.53
CA TRP A 564 12.27 16.39 -15.94
C TRP A 564 12.80 17.79 -16.25
N ASP A 565 13.33 18.50 -15.25
CA ASP A 565 13.72 19.90 -15.42
C ASP A 565 14.82 20.11 -16.46
N ASP A 566 15.76 19.18 -16.60
CA ASP A 566 16.82 19.23 -17.61
C ASP A 566 16.64 18.23 -18.74
N SER A 567 15.52 17.50 -18.80
CA SER A 567 15.29 16.48 -19.83
C SER A 567 15.21 17.10 -21.24
N PRO A 568 16.13 16.76 -22.16
CA PRO A 568 16.07 17.22 -23.54
C PRO A 568 14.75 16.89 -24.23
N ALA A 569 14.18 15.70 -23.98
CA ALA A 569 12.89 15.31 -24.54
C ALA A 569 11.73 16.20 -24.06
N CYS A 570 11.66 16.52 -22.77
CA CYS A 570 10.64 17.42 -22.23
C CYS A 570 10.84 18.87 -22.67
N LEU A 571 12.09 19.34 -22.77
CA LEU A 571 12.40 20.66 -23.31
C LEU A 571 11.97 20.78 -24.78
N ALA A 572 12.24 19.77 -25.60
CA ALA A 572 11.79 19.73 -26.98
C ALA A 572 10.26 19.72 -27.10
N LEU A 573 9.55 19.08 -26.16
CA LEU A 573 8.09 19.10 -26.12
C LEU A 573 7.55 20.52 -25.90
N VAL A 574 8.13 21.28 -24.96
CA VAL A 574 7.79 22.70 -24.73
C VAL A 574 8.12 23.54 -25.96
N GLU A 575 9.30 23.36 -26.57
CA GLU A 575 9.71 24.09 -27.78
C GLU A 575 8.79 23.83 -28.97
N SER A 576 8.26 22.61 -29.09
CA SER A 576 7.29 22.24 -30.12
C SER A 576 5.92 22.94 -29.98
N LYS A 577 5.69 23.63 -28.85
CA LYS A 577 4.42 24.29 -28.47
C LYS A 577 3.23 23.33 -28.32
N LYS A 578 3.48 22.02 -28.15
CA LYS A 578 2.45 21.05 -27.75
C LYS A 578 1.95 21.31 -26.32
N ILE A 579 2.80 21.90 -25.48
CA ILE A 579 2.49 22.40 -24.13
C ILE A 579 3.04 23.82 -23.97
N SER A 580 2.52 24.60 -23.01
CA SER A 580 2.90 26.02 -22.86
C SER A 580 4.13 26.20 -21.98
N SER A 581 4.25 25.38 -20.94
CA SER A 581 5.40 25.37 -20.04
C SER A 581 5.60 24.01 -19.38
N LYS A 582 6.65 23.86 -18.57
CA LYS A 582 6.95 22.62 -17.86
C LYS A 582 5.88 22.26 -16.83
N GLU A 583 5.21 23.25 -16.26
CA GLU A 583 4.11 23.07 -15.32
C GLU A 583 2.91 22.34 -15.95
N ASP A 584 2.84 22.29 -17.29
CA ASP A 584 1.80 21.57 -18.04
C ASP A 584 2.20 20.10 -18.34
N LEU A 585 3.42 19.65 -18.00
CA LEU A 585 3.89 18.29 -18.31
C LEU A 585 3.02 17.21 -17.66
N MET A 586 2.54 17.45 -16.43
CA MET A 586 1.65 16.52 -15.74
C MET A 586 0.26 16.46 -16.40
N GLU A 587 -0.31 17.62 -16.77
CA GLU A 587 -1.58 17.67 -17.49
C GLU A 587 -1.46 16.96 -18.85
N TYR A 588 -0.35 17.17 -19.56
CA TYR A 588 -0.04 16.51 -20.81
C TYR A 588 0.07 14.99 -20.65
N PHE A 589 0.84 14.53 -19.67
CA PHE A 589 1.01 13.10 -19.40
C PHE A 589 -0.33 12.43 -19.11
N VAL A 590 -1.11 12.97 -18.17
CA VAL A 590 -2.42 12.41 -17.80
C VAL A 590 -3.38 12.43 -18.99
N SER A 591 -3.37 13.49 -19.81
CA SER A 591 -4.20 13.56 -21.02
C SER A 591 -3.82 12.49 -22.05
N ARG A 592 -2.52 12.28 -22.29
CA ARG A 592 -2.04 11.22 -23.20
C ARG A 592 -2.38 9.82 -22.68
N VAL A 593 -2.29 9.57 -21.38
CA VAL A 593 -2.72 8.30 -20.77
C VAL A 593 -4.24 8.12 -20.89
N ALA A 594 -5.02 9.17 -20.66
CA ALA A 594 -6.47 9.16 -20.81
C ALA A 594 -6.89 8.76 -22.25
N GLU A 595 -6.21 9.29 -23.26
CA GLU A 595 -6.41 8.91 -24.67
C GLU A 595 -6.14 7.41 -24.92
N LEU A 596 -5.06 6.86 -24.37
CA LEU A 596 -4.74 5.43 -24.48
C LEU A 596 -5.79 4.56 -23.77
N VAL A 597 -6.16 4.93 -22.55
CA VAL A 597 -7.21 4.25 -21.77
C VAL A 597 -8.53 4.26 -22.54
N HIS A 598 -8.90 5.40 -23.12
CA HIS A 598 -10.10 5.54 -23.95
C HIS A 598 -10.04 4.69 -25.23
N LYS A 599 -8.88 4.65 -25.92
CA LYS A 599 -8.65 3.82 -27.11
C LYS A 599 -8.94 2.33 -26.84
N HIS A 600 -8.70 1.86 -25.62
CA HIS A 600 -9.00 0.48 -25.18
C HIS A 600 -10.43 0.32 -24.62
N GLY A 601 -11.27 1.35 -24.67
CA GLY A 601 -12.66 1.31 -24.21
C GLY A 601 -12.81 1.37 -22.68
N LEU A 602 -11.80 1.87 -21.97
CA LEU A 602 -11.75 1.93 -20.51
C LEU A 602 -12.05 3.34 -19.99
N GLU A 603 -12.42 3.42 -18.72
CA GLU A 603 -12.52 4.66 -17.95
C GLU A 603 -11.25 4.90 -17.13
N LEU A 604 -10.95 6.16 -16.85
CA LEU A 604 -9.72 6.55 -16.15
C LEU A 604 -9.94 6.59 -14.63
N GLY A 605 -9.06 5.97 -13.86
CA GLY A 605 -8.89 6.18 -12.43
C GLY A 605 -7.61 6.94 -12.12
N VAL A 606 -7.62 7.85 -11.15
CA VAL A 606 -6.46 8.68 -10.78
C VAL A 606 -6.52 9.10 -9.31
N TRP A 607 -5.37 9.19 -8.64
CA TRP A 607 -5.27 9.89 -7.37
C TRP A 607 -5.46 11.39 -7.59
N GLN A 608 -6.13 12.05 -6.65
CA GLN A 608 -6.49 13.46 -6.81
C GLN A 608 -5.33 14.38 -7.23
N ASP A 609 -4.10 14.18 -6.73
CA ASP A 609 -2.99 15.10 -7.01
C ASP A 609 -2.55 15.08 -8.47
N GLY A 610 -2.79 13.97 -9.18
CA GLY A 610 -2.53 13.85 -10.60
C GLY A 610 -3.40 14.77 -11.46
N ILE A 611 -4.48 15.31 -10.91
CA ILE A 611 -5.38 16.23 -11.62
C ILE A 611 -5.66 17.54 -10.87
N ILE A 612 -5.18 17.69 -9.63
CA ILE A 612 -5.30 18.93 -8.85
C ILE A 612 -3.97 19.36 -8.24
N VAL A 613 -3.31 20.28 -8.93
CA VAL A 613 -2.13 20.96 -8.39
C VAL A 613 -2.53 21.88 -7.24
N LYS A 614 -1.72 21.93 -6.18
CA LYS A 614 -1.97 22.72 -4.98
C LYS A 614 -2.33 24.17 -5.31
N ASN A 615 -3.40 24.69 -4.69
CA ASN A 615 -3.94 26.04 -4.88
C ASN A 615 -4.43 26.37 -6.31
N LYS A 616 -4.59 25.38 -7.19
CA LYS A 616 -5.20 25.56 -8.51
C LYS A 616 -6.60 24.91 -8.56
N ASP A 617 -7.30 25.13 -9.67
CA ASP A 617 -8.50 24.37 -10.00
C ASP A 617 -8.08 23.03 -10.62
N PRO A 618 -8.93 21.98 -10.50
CA PRO A 618 -8.65 20.72 -11.16
C PRO A 618 -8.61 20.91 -12.68
N PHE A 619 -7.90 20.02 -13.37
CA PHE A 619 -7.93 19.96 -14.83
C PHE A 619 -9.36 19.90 -15.35
N LYS A 620 -9.62 20.50 -16.51
CA LYS A 620 -10.96 20.53 -17.09
C LYS A 620 -11.35 19.15 -17.57
N LEU A 621 -12.50 18.63 -17.12
CA LEU A 621 -12.95 17.29 -17.50
C LEU A 621 -13.08 17.14 -19.02
N SER A 622 -13.35 18.24 -19.74
CA SER A 622 -13.47 18.30 -21.20
C SER A 622 -12.20 17.96 -21.98
N ILE A 623 -11.02 17.95 -21.34
CA ILE A 623 -9.78 17.54 -22.01
C ILE A 623 -9.68 16.01 -22.12
N PHE A 624 -10.44 15.28 -21.30
CA PHE A 624 -10.41 13.82 -21.28
C PHE A 624 -11.48 13.23 -22.20
N PRO A 625 -11.12 12.26 -23.06
CA PRO A 625 -12.09 11.58 -23.93
C PRO A 625 -12.94 10.53 -23.19
N ASN A 626 -12.56 10.15 -21.97
CA ASN A 626 -13.27 9.16 -21.15
C ASN A 626 -14.63 9.68 -20.68
N SER A 627 -15.64 8.81 -20.64
CA SER A 627 -17.00 9.21 -20.25
C SER A 627 -17.11 9.44 -18.74
N LYS A 628 -16.22 8.82 -17.96
CA LYS A 628 -16.08 8.96 -16.52
C LYS A 628 -14.60 9.00 -16.17
N VAL A 629 -14.24 9.92 -15.30
CA VAL A 629 -12.94 9.93 -14.62
C VAL A 629 -13.20 9.75 -13.13
N LEU A 630 -12.68 8.65 -12.57
CA LEU A 630 -12.75 8.30 -11.16
C LEU A 630 -11.56 8.92 -10.45
N VAL A 631 -11.83 9.68 -9.38
CA VAL A 631 -10.80 10.41 -8.66
C VAL A 631 -10.77 9.95 -7.22
N HIS A 632 -9.69 9.33 -6.82
CA HIS A 632 -9.47 8.88 -5.44
C HIS A 632 -8.94 10.04 -4.61
N PHE A 633 -9.83 10.61 -3.80
CA PHE A 633 -9.56 11.80 -2.98
C PHE A 633 -9.03 11.37 -1.61
N TRP A 634 -7.74 11.65 -1.35
CA TRP A 634 -7.03 11.17 -0.16
C TRP A 634 -6.63 12.25 0.85
N ARG A 635 -6.73 13.55 0.49
CA ARG A 635 -6.44 14.66 1.41
C ARG A 635 -7.35 14.66 2.64
N ASN A 636 -6.81 15.14 3.76
CA ASN A 636 -7.54 15.23 5.03
C ASN A 636 -8.58 16.35 4.99
N VAL A 637 -9.82 16.04 5.38
CA VAL A 637 -10.97 16.95 5.22
C VAL A 637 -11.02 18.07 6.28
N TRP A 638 -10.45 17.89 7.48
CA TRP A 638 -10.51 18.95 8.53
C TRP A 638 -9.23 19.77 8.70
N GLU A 639 -8.10 19.35 8.13
CA GLU A 639 -6.85 20.12 8.22
C GLU A 639 -6.68 20.98 6.97
N THR A 640 -6.43 22.28 7.15
CA THR A 640 -5.92 23.21 6.12
C THR A 640 -6.87 23.64 4.98
N GLY A 641 -8.19 23.49 5.13
CA GLY A 641 -9.15 24.04 4.14
C GLY A 641 -9.18 23.27 2.81
N GLN A 642 -8.55 22.08 2.75
CA GLN A 642 -8.44 21.23 1.56
C GLN A 642 -9.73 20.42 1.27
N ALA A 643 -10.69 20.37 2.20
CA ALA A 643 -12.01 19.77 1.95
C ALA A 643 -12.70 20.33 0.70
N PHE A 644 -12.42 21.60 0.39
CA PHE A 644 -13.01 22.27 -0.76
C PHE A 644 -12.58 21.65 -2.09
N ASP A 645 -11.41 21.01 -2.16
CA ASP A 645 -10.92 20.37 -3.38
C ASP A 645 -11.81 19.19 -3.82
N ALA A 646 -12.35 18.43 -2.87
CA ALA A 646 -13.34 17.37 -3.19
C ALA A 646 -14.61 17.96 -3.82
N HIS A 647 -15.05 19.12 -3.34
CA HIS A 647 -16.19 19.83 -3.93
C HIS A 647 -15.88 20.37 -5.32
N LYS A 648 -14.69 20.95 -5.55
CA LYS A 648 -14.24 21.39 -6.88
C LYS A 648 -14.28 20.24 -7.88
N LEU A 649 -13.73 19.08 -7.50
CA LEU A 649 -13.73 17.88 -8.34
C LEU A 649 -15.16 17.42 -8.67
N ALA A 650 -16.03 17.31 -7.67
CA ALA A 650 -17.42 16.92 -7.88
C ALA A 650 -18.17 17.92 -8.78
N ASN A 651 -17.94 19.22 -8.60
CA ASN A 651 -18.58 20.29 -9.38
C ASN A 651 -18.10 20.34 -10.84
N GLU A 652 -16.85 19.95 -11.11
CA GLU A 652 -16.31 19.80 -12.47
C GLU A 652 -16.81 18.50 -13.15
N GLY A 653 -17.45 17.59 -12.40
CA GLY A 653 -18.13 16.40 -12.92
C GLY A 653 -17.41 15.06 -12.68
N TYR A 654 -16.25 15.09 -12.02
CA TYR A 654 -15.48 13.89 -11.66
C TYR A 654 -16.27 12.95 -10.73
N LYS A 655 -15.97 11.65 -10.82
CA LYS A 655 -16.51 10.64 -9.89
C LYS A 655 -15.58 10.51 -8.69
N VAL A 656 -15.85 11.31 -7.67
CA VAL A 656 -15.02 11.37 -6.46
C VAL A 656 -15.23 10.13 -5.58
N ILE A 657 -14.15 9.41 -5.30
CA ILE A 657 -14.07 8.29 -4.36
C ILE A 657 -13.33 8.77 -3.12
N PHE A 658 -14.00 8.77 -1.96
CA PHE A 658 -13.38 9.23 -0.71
C PHE A 658 -12.50 8.14 -0.10
N ILE A 659 -11.20 8.45 0.05
CA ILE A 659 -10.19 7.62 0.71
C ILE A 659 -9.42 8.50 1.70
N ILE A 660 -10.13 9.15 2.62
CA ILE A 660 -9.57 10.17 3.50
C ILE A 660 -8.49 9.53 4.39
N THR A 661 -7.25 10.00 4.27
CA THR A 661 -6.08 9.35 4.86
C THR A 661 -6.25 9.03 6.34
N PHE A 662 -6.74 9.97 7.13
CA PHE A 662 -6.92 9.76 8.57
C PHE A 662 -7.99 8.72 8.92
N ILE A 663 -9.05 8.60 8.13
CA ILE A 663 -10.21 7.74 8.44
C ILE A 663 -10.01 6.34 7.84
N ASN A 664 -9.56 6.29 6.58
CA ASN A 664 -9.66 5.11 5.74
C ASN A 664 -8.34 4.34 5.55
N THR A 665 -7.21 4.89 5.98
CA THR A 665 -5.90 4.25 5.81
C THR A 665 -5.58 3.28 6.94
N PHE A 666 -5.57 1.98 6.65
CA PHE A 666 -5.34 0.93 7.65
C PHE A 666 -3.87 0.75 8.04
N SER A 667 -2.92 1.30 7.27
CA SER A 667 -1.49 1.34 7.65
C SER A 667 -1.20 2.38 8.74
N ALA A 668 -2.14 3.27 9.05
CA ALA A 668 -2.02 4.16 10.21
C ALA A 668 -2.25 3.39 11.51
N GLY A 669 -1.39 3.59 12.51
CA GLY A 669 -1.52 2.92 13.80
C GLY A 669 -2.91 3.11 14.42
N LEU A 670 -3.54 2.01 14.88
CA LEU A 670 -4.89 1.97 15.49
C LEU A 670 -5.14 3.05 16.56
N LEU A 671 -4.08 3.46 17.27
CA LEU A 671 -4.13 4.47 18.33
C LEU A 671 -4.36 5.90 17.82
N SER A 672 -4.02 6.22 16.57
CA SER A 672 -4.29 7.53 15.94
C SER A 672 -5.78 7.86 15.83
N ARG A 673 -6.64 6.82 15.80
CA ARG A 673 -8.09 6.94 15.61
C ARG A 673 -8.89 7.09 16.91
N SER A 674 -8.26 6.86 18.06
CA SER A 674 -8.95 6.70 19.35
C SER A 674 -9.27 8.00 20.10
N ASN A 675 -8.99 9.18 19.53
CA ASN A 675 -9.20 10.47 20.21
C ASN A 675 -10.53 11.17 19.90
N PHE A 676 -11.47 10.51 19.23
CA PHE A 676 -12.80 11.08 19.01
C PHE A 676 -13.85 10.48 19.96
N PRO A 677 -14.58 11.33 20.72
CA PRO A 677 -15.80 10.89 21.40
C PRO A 677 -16.81 10.41 20.36
N SER A 678 -17.63 9.44 20.75
CA SER A 678 -18.63 8.70 19.95
C SER A 678 -19.80 9.53 19.41
N THR A 679 -19.64 10.83 19.22
CA THR A 679 -20.68 11.75 18.74
C THR A 679 -20.08 12.67 17.68
N VAL A 680 -19.95 12.16 16.46
CA VAL A 680 -20.07 13.03 15.27
C VAL A 680 -21.54 12.99 14.90
N GLU A 681 -22.33 13.85 15.54
CA GLU A 681 -23.61 14.25 14.98
C GLU A 681 -23.30 14.96 13.65
N CYS A 682 -23.68 14.35 12.53
CA CYS A 682 -23.82 15.06 11.27
C CYS A 682 -24.94 16.09 11.42
N GLY A 683 -24.58 17.27 11.90
CA GLY A 683 -25.46 18.42 12.06
C GLY A 683 -24.66 19.70 11.92
N VAL A 684 -24.29 20.05 10.68
CA VAL A 684 -23.88 21.42 10.39
C VAL A 684 -25.14 22.25 10.31
N THR A 685 -25.57 22.81 11.44
CA THR A 685 -26.38 24.03 11.44
C THR A 685 -25.44 25.19 11.13
N LEU A 686 -25.60 25.76 9.95
CA LEU A 686 -24.98 27.04 9.58
C LEU A 686 -25.53 28.14 10.51
N PRO A 687 -24.69 29.02 11.09
CA PRO A 687 -25.17 30.32 11.55
C PRO A 687 -25.42 31.22 10.32
N GLU A 688 -26.46 32.04 10.43
CA GLU A 688 -26.92 33.05 9.44
C GLU A 688 -25.82 33.98 8.90
#